data_AF-A0AAE3N2K6-F1
#
_entry.id   AF-A0AAE3N2K6-F1
#
_cell.length_a   1.000
_cell.length_b   1.000
_cell.length_c   1.000
_cell.angle_alpha   90.00
_cell.angle_beta   90.00
_cell.angle_gamma   90.00
#
_symmetry.space_group_name_H-M   'P 1'
#
loop_
_entity.id
_entity.type
_entity.pdbx_description
1 polymer ?
#
loop_
_entity_poly.entity_id
_entity_poly.type
_entity_poly.pdbx_seq_one_letter_code
_entity_poly.pdbx_strand_id
1 'polypeptide(L)'
;MTSSLGIGLGLAFSRPAASQGAVAAVQNVAARGQVPNGTIAASGSKTRMKGIARFTIGAGGALSLAPVFANFRIDNRLPREVDAEAAYSIVKAAISYEGVTVPLHFAGSRSVDVPPGAVSLMPDAVTPQQFGVGRFEPGYVAFVRVVIDLPATGNIAVQMNPMYLGGESQLLYDPAGHVDDIDGTAWEVPAEAEQWVPFPHPVMLIGEAARPVTSVIGIGDSIFDGSVDNAGDGSGGGGWARRAVYAANLPYLSISRTGEKAQYVAADHAKTEELVRLAGANAALIGLGNNDIRDGRSTEELLGDFRAIWGMLRDRGVAYIAQAQVTAETASTDQTTSLAGQTPVRGFGADEVLGAVNAMLATRADGLIDDVIDAPGAVQSDGKWNVPLYVSKLAAAAPAWSGGVSVLHAPEVGDYLSLDPETPAKHDLVWPHVTSVSGAGPFAVTLTGGPNLSHDAGALVRSSLSADGIHPQQAAHRQIAAKAAPVLRRIGAVRTPWIDAARSFEIDFVNRRAQRGGVTVPIESIVSCTRASAGKAFDGLSWSDIPQNALRYADGGGLFVEPEATNVLLDTAFAEADGSGLSPVWTTMFRGLTASYEFFRENGLKVMRLRLSGTATSSGSMSFYHANTWVPASAGQTWTAKFWARRIVGEGSDLNIQSSVEELNSAGNIFSGTYSGRTASRNWSEFVATRTFSNAGTVNARLKVVVGAGAVSGTRYDLTTDIAFPQLESGAHASSPVECAGAATTRAADVVVIALPPGVHDVTITYADGTTGAAAGVSGNYTVPADPARPVIAAIAGTSA
;
A
#
# COMPACT_ATOMS: atom_id res chain seq x y z
N MET A 1 -56.23 39.20 4.81
CA MET A 1 -55.22 39.30 5.88
C MET A 1 -55.22 37.97 6.63
N THR A 2 -54.05 37.32 6.68
CA THR A 2 -53.62 36.17 7.52
C THR A 2 -54.53 34.94 7.70
N SER A 3 -54.07 33.80 7.16
CA SER A 3 -54.24 32.41 7.65
C SER A 3 -53.37 31.48 6.79
N SER A 4 -52.28 30.87 7.30
CA SER A 4 -52.15 29.51 7.89
C SER A 4 -52.18 28.30 6.93
N LEU A 5 -51.21 27.39 7.15
CA LEU A 5 -51.14 25.93 6.88
C LEU A 5 -50.74 25.40 5.49
N GLY A 6 -49.79 24.44 5.50
CA GLY A 6 -49.45 23.56 4.38
C GLY A 6 -48.18 22.72 4.60
N ILE A 7 -48.31 21.62 5.35
CA ILE A 7 -47.32 20.54 5.49
C ILE A 7 -47.23 19.75 4.17
N GLY A 8 -46.03 19.41 3.70
CA GLY A 8 -45.79 18.55 2.55
C GLY A 8 -44.75 17.47 2.86
N LEU A 9 -45.21 16.21 2.93
CA LEU A 9 -44.44 15.00 3.17
C LEU A 9 -43.38 14.74 2.08
N GLY A 10 -42.12 14.50 2.48
CA GLY A 10 -41.11 13.87 1.65
C GLY A 10 -41.18 12.35 1.79
N LEU A 11 -41.66 11.68 0.75
CA LEU A 11 -41.75 10.22 0.63
C LEU A 11 -40.34 9.60 0.58
N ALA A 12 -39.95 8.93 1.67
CA ALA A 12 -38.81 8.02 1.68
C ALA A 12 -39.19 6.74 0.94
N PHE A 13 -38.57 6.48 -0.22
CA PHE A 13 -38.65 5.17 -0.87
C PHE A 13 -37.80 4.18 -0.08
N SER A 14 -38.45 3.41 0.81
CA SER A 14 -37.87 2.19 1.38
C SER A 14 -37.69 1.16 0.27
N ARG A 15 -36.43 0.82 -0.06
CA ARG A 15 -36.13 -0.35 -0.91
C ARG A 15 -36.47 -1.63 -0.15
N PRO A 16 -37.18 -2.60 -0.75
CA PRO A 16 -37.41 -3.87 -0.10
C PRO A 16 -36.10 -4.65 0.01
N ALA A 17 -35.84 -5.17 1.21
CA ALA A 17 -34.77 -6.11 1.47
C ALA A 17 -35.03 -7.42 0.70
N ALA A 18 -34.20 -7.71 -0.30
CA ALA A 18 -34.20 -8.99 -0.98
C ALA A 18 -33.36 -9.98 -0.15
N SER A 19 -34.00 -10.68 0.78
CA SER A 19 -33.49 -11.96 1.29
C SER A 19 -34.01 -13.07 0.37
N GLN A 20 -33.22 -13.51 -0.60
CA GLN A 20 -33.47 -14.75 -1.37
C GLN A 20 -32.18 -15.18 -2.10
N GLY A 21 -31.89 -16.49 -2.06
CA GLY A 21 -30.60 -17.09 -2.41
C GLY A 21 -30.01 -16.59 -3.74
N ALA A 22 -28.82 -16.00 -3.65
CA ALA A 22 -28.08 -15.53 -4.81
C ALA A 22 -27.67 -16.73 -5.65
N VAL A 23 -28.32 -16.91 -6.81
CA VAL A 23 -27.74 -17.65 -7.93
C VAL A 23 -26.35 -17.05 -8.18
N ALA A 24 -25.31 -17.88 -8.25
CA ALA A 24 -23.95 -17.41 -8.46
C ALA A 24 -23.88 -16.64 -9.80
N ALA A 25 -23.65 -15.33 -9.74
CA ALA A 25 -23.51 -14.52 -10.94
C ALA A 25 -22.15 -14.80 -11.58
N VAL A 26 -22.11 -14.90 -12.91
CA VAL A 26 -20.86 -14.95 -13.67
C VAL A 26 -20.10 -13.65 -13.45
N GLN A 27 -18.83 -13.76 -13.08
CA GLN A 27 -17.94 -12.63 -12.83
C GLN A 27 -16.49 -13.03 -13.10
N ASN A 28 -15.55 -12.09 -13.03
CA ASN A 28 -14.13 -12.43 -12.97
C ASN A 28 -13.84 -13.25 -11.69
N VAL A 29 -13.12 -14.35 -11.83
CA VAL A 29 -12.82 -15.28 -10.73
C VAL A 29 -11.33 -15.42 -10.43
N ALA A 30 -10.47 -14.72 -11.18
CA ALA A 30 -9.02 -14.79 -11.03
C ALA A 30 -8.41 -13.45 -10.63
N ALA A 31 -7.33 -13.50 -9.85
CA ALA A 31 -6.57 -12.34 -9.38
C ALA A 31 -5.68 -11.70 -10.48
N ARG A 32 -5.99 -11.96 -11.75
CA ARG A 32 -5.30 -11.41 -12.92
C ARG A 32 -6.29 -11.04 -14.02
N GLY A 33 -6.00 -9.91 -14.64
CA GLY A 33 -6.54 -9.49 -15.92
C GLY A 33 -5.85 -8.22 -16.37
N GLN A 34 -5.65 -8.03 -17.67
CA GLN A 34 -5.12 -6.80 -18.23
C GLN A 34 -5.70 -6.56 -19.63
N VAL A 35 -6.19 -5.35 -19.87
CA VAL A 35 -6.62 -4.94 -21.21
C VAL A 35 -5.42 -4.79 -22.15
N PRO A 36 -5.59 -5.00 -23.46
CA PRO A 36 -4.51 -4.73 -24.40
C PRO A 36 -4.14 -3.23 -24.38
N ASN A 37 -2.85 -2.96 -24.36
CA ASN A 37 -2.27 -1.61 -24.32
C ASN A 37 -1.15 -1.46 -25.35
N GLY A 38 -1.09 -2.36 -26.33
CA GLY A 38 -0.12 -2.35 -27.41
C GLY A 38 -0.68 -2.95 -28.68
N THR A 39 0.17 -3.04 -29.69
CA THR A 39 -0.11 -3.75 -30.93
C THR A 39 1.09 -4.55 -31.39
N ILE A 40 0.82 -5.61 -32.14
CA ILE A 40 1.84 -6.37 -32.85
C ILE A 40 1.32 -6.74 -34.26
N ALA A 41 2.24 -6.98 -35.19
CA ALA A 41 1.97 -7.50 -36.52
C ALA A 41 2.86 -8.72 -36.81
N ALA A 42 2.54 -9.45 -37.88
CA ALA A 42 3.42 -10.49 -38.41
C ALA A 42 4.78 -9.92 -38.83
N SER A 43 5.84 -10.75 -38.74
CA SER A 43 7.21 -10.37 -39.10
C SER A 43 7.82 -11.41 -40.03
N GLY A 44 7.97 -11.07 -41.31
CA GLY A 44 8.50 -11.99 -42.32
C GLY A 44 7.64 -13.25 -42.43
N SER A 45 8.24 -14.43 -42.24
CA SER A 45 7.52 -15.71 -42.22
C SER A 45 6.89 -16.05 -40.87
N LYS A 46 7.17 -15.28 -39.82
CA LYS A 46 6.62 -15.50 -38.48
C LYS A 46 5.23 -14.89 -38.38
N THR A 47 4.22 -15.74 -38.60
CA THR A 47 2.80 -15.37 -38.62
C THR A 47 1.98 -16.14 -37.59
N ARG A 48 2.60 -16.95 -36.72
CA ARG A 48 1.90 -17.69 -35.67
C ARG A 48 2.46 -17.38 -34.30
N MET A 49 1.57 -17.25 -33.32
CA MET A 49 1.93 -17.04 -31.93
C MET A 49 1.38 -18.15 -31.06
N LYS A 50 2.08 -18.42 -29.95
CA LYS A 50 1.69 -19.43 -28.96
C LYS A 50 1.99 -18.91 -27.56
N GLY A 51 1.03 -19.02 -26.66
CA GLY A 51 1.11 -18.44 -25.33
C GLY A 51 0.49 -19.30 -24.23
N ILE A 52 1.07 -19.21 -23.03
CA ILE A 52 0.46 -19.66 -21.78
C ILE A 52 0.29 -18.43 -20.88
N ALA A 53 -0.93 -18.22 -20.40
CA ALA A 53 -1.30 -17.23 -19.41
C ALA A 53 -1.66 -17.88 -18.08
N ARG A 54 -1.04 -17.42 -16.99
CA ARG A 54 -1.30 -17.86 -15.61
C ARG A 54 -2.44 -17.05 -14.98
N PHE A 55 -3.48 -17.72 -14.47
CA PHE A 55 -4.57 -17.12 -13.69
C PHE A 55 -4.71 -17.79 -12.33
N THR A 56 -4.41 -17.07 -11.25
CA THR A 56 -4.60 -17.55 -9.88
C THR A 56 -6.07 -17.34 -9.47
N ILE A 57 -6.77 -18.40 -9.06
CA ILE A 57 -8.19 -18.36 -8.66
C ILE A 57 -8.33 -17.60 -7.33
N GLY A 58 -9.26 -16.63 -7.26
CA GLY A 58 -9.48 -15.79 -6.09
C GLY A 58 -10.24 -16.47 -4.94
N ALA A 59 -10.44 -15.75 -3.83
CA ALA A 59 -10.99 -16.24 -2.56
C ALA A 59 -12.36 -16.95 -2.65
N GLY A 60 -13.17 -16.62 -3.65
CA GLY A 60 -14.49 -17.24 -3.86
C GLY A 60 -14.45 -18.64 -4.48
N GLY A 61 -13.32 -19.03 -5.07
CA GLY A 61 -13.24 -20.21 -5.95
C GLY A 61 -14.11 -20.03 -7.20
N ALA A 62 -14.18 -21.08 -8.03
CA ALA A 62 -15.06 -21.08 -9.20
C ALA A 62 -15.73 -22.44 -9.47
N LEU A 63 -16.89 -22.39 -10.10
CA LEU A 63 -17.67 -23.54 -10.60
C LEU A 63 -17.67 -23.63 -12.13
N SER A 64 -17.11 -22.62 -12.80
CA SER A 64 -16.86 -22.65 -14.23
C SER A 64 -15.70 -21.70 -14.57
N LEU A 65 -15.06 -21.90 -15.72
CA LEU A 65 -14.01 -21.02 -16.22
C LEU A 65 -14.21 -20.76 -17.73
N ALA A 66 -14.12 -19.50 -18.14
CA ALA A 66 -14.10 -19.07 -19.54
C ALA A 66 -13.15 -17.87 -19.71
N PRO A 67 -12.05 -17.99 -20.47
CA PRO A 67 -11.19 -16.86 -20.76
C PRO A 67 -11.87 -15.89 -21.72
N VAL A 68 -11.71 -14.59 -21.48
CA VAL A 68 -12.28 -13.53 -22.32
C VAL A 68 -11.19 -12.98 -23.24
N PHE A 69 -11.43 -13.02 -24.54
CA PHE A 69 -10.52 -12.49 -25.56
C PHE A 69 -11.05 -11.15 -26.10
N ALA A 70 -10.11 -10.24 -26.37
CA ALA A 70 -10.38 -8.92 -26.90
C ALA A 70 -9.43 -8.60 -28.07
N ASN A 71 -9.82 -7.65 -28.93
CA ASN A 71 -9.01 -7.15 -30.02
C ASN A 71 -9.23 -5.63 -30.23
N PHE A 72 -9.09 -4.90 -29.13
CA PHE A 72 -8.96 -3.44 -29.07
C PHE A 72 -7.90 -3.10 -28.03
N ARG A 73 -7.36 -1.88 -28.08
CA ARG A 73 -6.44 -1.37 -27.07
C ARG A 73 -6.94 -0.07 -26.47
N ILE A 74 -6.46 0.25 -25.28
CA ILE A 74 -6.51 1.61 -24.76
C ILE A 74 -5.27 2.39 -25.22
N ASP A 75 -5.43 3.67 -25.55
CA ASP A 75 -4.37 4.62 -25.94
C ASP A 75 -4.35 5.84 -25.00
N ASN A 76 -3.21 6.50 -24.87
CA ASN A 76 -3.03 7.66 -23.97
C ASN A 76 -3.38 9.00 -24.65
N ARG A 77 -4.36 8.98 -25.54
CA ARG A 77 -4.90 10.10 -26.32
C ARG A 77 -6.28 9.73 -26.86
N LEU A 78 -7.03 10.71 -27.37
CA LEU A 78 -8.29 10.44 -28.06
C LEU A 78 -8.09 10.04 -29.54
N PRO A 79 -8.87 9.10 -30.08
CA PRO A 79 -9.79 8.20 -29.36
C PRO A 79 -8.99 7.27 -28.43
N ARG A 80 -9.51 7.07 -27.21
CA ARG A 80 -8.86 6.27 -26.17
C ARG A 80 -9.01 4.79 -26.47
N GLU A 81 -10.20 4.36 -26.88
CA GLU A 81 -10.52 2.95 -27.06
C GLU A 81 -10.42 2.53 -28.54
N VAL A 82 -9.20 2.23 -28.98
CA VAL A 82 -8.86 2.03 -30.40
C VAL A 82 -9.03 0.56 -30.80
N ASP A 83 -9.82 0.30 -31.84
CA ASP A 83 -9.91 -1.02 -32.46
C ASP A 83 -8.55 -1.44 -33.07
N ALA A 84 -8.28 -2.74 -33.09
CA ALA A 84 -7.19 -3.26 -33.89
C ALA A 84 -7.41 -3.00 -35.39
N GLU A 85 -6.36 -3.10 -36.20
CA GLU A 85 -6.47 -2.92 -37.66
C GLU A 85 -6.93 -4.21 -38.35
N ALA A 86 -6.70 -5.37 -37.73
CA ALA A 86 -7.01 -6.67 -38.31
C ALA A 86 -7.47 -7.69 -37.27
N ALA A 87 -8.18 -8.73 -37.73
CA ALA A 87 -8.57 -9.88 -36.92
C ALA A 87 -7.37 -10.82 -36.73
N TYR A 88 -7.32 -11.52 -35.60
CA TYR A 88 -6.49 -12.71 -35.44
C TYR A 88 -7.38 -13.94 -35.27
N SER A 89 -6.87 -15.10 -35.64
CA SER A 89 -7.60 -16.36 -35.52
C SER A 89 -7.04 -17.14 -34.34
N ILE A 90 -7.88 -17.49 -33.37
CA ILE A 90 -7.55 -18.52 -32.38
C ILE A 90 -7.63 -19.85 -33.09
N VAL A 91 -6.51 -20.56 -33.23
CA VAL A 91 -6.47 -21.86 -33.90
C VAL A 91 -6.88 -22.97 -32.93
N LYS A 92 -6.36 -22.91 -31.70
CA LYS A 92 -6.76 -23.76 -30.56
C LYS A 92 -6.54 -23.05 -29.25
N ALA A 93 -7.35 -23.39 -28.25
CA ALA A 93 -7.13 -23.00 -26.87
C ALA A 93 -7.50 -24.13 -25.89
N ALA A 94 -6.87 -24.14 -24.72
CA ALA A 94 -7.15 -25.08 -23.64
C ALA A 94 -6.93 -24.42 -22.28
N ILE A 95 -7.49 -25.01 -21.22
CA ILE A 95 -7.16 -24.68 -19.83
C ILE A 95 -6.48 -25.88 -19.20
N SER A 96 -5.33 -25.66 -18.56
CA SER A 96 -4.69 -26.64 -17.70
C SER A 96 -4.88 -26.26 -16.24
N TYR A 97 -5.34 -27.20 -15.42
CA TYR A 97 -5.57 -27.04 -14.00
C TYR A 97 -5.28 -28.37 -13.29
N GLU A 98 -4.46 -28.34 -12.24
CA GLU A 98 -4.08 -29.54 -11.46
C GLU A 98 -3.61 -30.73 -12.32
N GLY A 99 -2.82 -30.44 -13.36
CA GLY A 99 -2.25 -31.47 -14.25
C GLY A 99 -3.21 -32.05 -15.29
N VAL A 100 -4.47 -31.58 -15.35
CA VAL A 100 -5.43 -31.96 -16.40
C VAL A 100 -5.61 -30.79 -17.36
N THR A 101 -5.60 -31.08 -18.66
CA THR A 101 -5.83 -30.08 -19.72
C THR A 101 -7.16 -30.34 -20.41
N VAL A 102 -8.01 -29.32 -20.47
CA VAL A 102 -9.35 -29.38 -21.09
C VAL A 102 -9.39 -28.44 -22.31
N PRO A 103 -9.70 -28.96 -23.51
CA PRO A 103 -9.86 -28.17 -24.73
C PRO A 103 -11.06 -27.19 -24.66
N LEU A 104 -10.87 -25.94 -25.08
CA LEU A 104 -11.92 -24.92 -25.19
C LEU A 104 -12.64 -24.94 -26.55
N HIS A 105 -13.94 -24.72 -26.56
CA HIS A 105 -14.72 -24.67 -27.80
C HIS A 105 -15.45 -23.33 -27.91
N PHE A 106 -15.61 -22.82 -29.12
CA PHE A 106 -16.29 -21.58 -29.44
C PHE A 106 -17.52 -21.93 -30.28
N ALA A 107 -18.68 -22.01 -29.64
CA ALA A 107 -19.91 -22.51 -30.26
C ALA A 107 -19.70 -23.89 -30.93
N GLY A 108 -18.99 -24.79 -30.23
CA GLY A 108 -18.64 -26.12 -30.73
C GLY A 108 -17.43 -26.19 -31.68
N SER A 109 -16.88 -25.07 -32.15
CA SER A 109 -15.65 -25.04 -32.95
C SER A 109 -14.39 -24.97 -32.09
N ARG A 110 -13.26 -25.53 -32.55
CA ARG A 110 -11.95 -25.36 -31.88
C ARG A 110 -11.26 -24.03 -32.23
N SER A 111 -11.69 -23.42 -33.33
CA SER A 111 -11.11 -22.20 -33.89
C SER A 111 -12.17 -21.11 -34.06
N VAL A 112 -11.75 -19.86 -33.90
CA VAL A 112 -12.60 -18.67 -34.02
C VAL A 112 -11.76 -17.45 -34.39
N ASP A 113 -12.34 -16.52 -35.15
CA ASP A 113 -11.73 -15.21 -35.40
C ASP A 113 -12.11 -14.22 -34.30
N VAL A 114 -11.13 -13.42 -33.88
CA VAL A 114 -11.33 -12.30 -32.95
C VAL A 114 -11.32 -10.99 -33.76
N PRO A 115 -12.49 -10.46 -34.13
CA PRO A 115 -12.56 -9.31 -35.04
C PRO A 115 -12.02 -8.04 -34.35
N PRO A 116 -11.53 -7.05 -35.13
CA PRO A 116 -11.26 -5.71 -34.62
C PRO A 116 -12.41 -5.17 -33.75
N GLY A 117 -12.06 -4.64 -32.59
CA GLY A 117 -13.02 -4.08 -31.64
C GLY A 117 -13.75 -5.08 -30.75
N ALA A 118 -13.47 -6.39 -30.88
CA ALA A 118 -14.00 -7.39 -29.96
C ALA A 118 -13.61 -7.07 -28.50
N VAL A 119 -14.58 -7.10 -27.59
CA VAL A 119 -14.38 -6.88 -26.15
C VAL A 119 -14.58 -8.16 -25.32
N SER A 120 -15.39 -9.09 -25.85
CA SER A 120 -16.04 -10.14 -25.05
C SER A 120 -16.15 -11.48 -25.76
N LEU A 121 -15.21 -11.81 -26.65
CA LEU A 121 -15.21 -13.12 -27.28
C LEU A 121 -14.84 -14.19 -26.24
N MET A 122 -15.70 -15.19 -26.06
CA MET A 122 -15.55 -16.20 -25.03
C MET A 122 -15.83 -17.60 -25.59
N PRO A 123 -15.12 -18.63 -25.11
CA PRO A 123 -15.49 -20.02 -25.39
C PRO A 123 -16.66 -20.45 -24.50
N ASP A 124 -17.19 -21.64 -24.79
CA ASP A 124 -18.03 -22.42 -23.89
C ASP A 124 -17.27 -22.64 -22.57
N ALA A 125 -17.95 -22.39 -21.44
CA ALA A 125 -17.32 -22.49 -20.13
C ALA A 125 -16.97 -23.95 -19.80
N VAL A 126 -15.79 -24.17 -19.20
CA VAL A 126 -15.40 -25.47 -18.66
C VAL A 126 -15.80 -25.60 -17.20
N THR A 127 -16.03 -26.83 -16.76
CA THR A 127 -16.55 -27.18 -15.44
C THR A 127 -15.52 -27.98 -14.63
N PRO A 128 -15.56 -27.92 -13.28
CA PRO A 128 -14.68 -28.70 -12.40
C PRO A 128 -14.63 -30.19 -12.72
N GLN A 129 -15.77 -30.78 -13.10
CA GLN A 129 -15.90 -32.20 -13.40
C GLN A 129 -15.01 -32.63 -14.57
N GLN A 130 -14.79 -31.76 -15.56
CA GLN A 130 -13.90 -32.03 -16.69
C GLN A 130 -12.42 -32.17 -16.27
N PHE A 131 -12.07 -31.62 -15.11
CA PHE A 131 -10.74 -31.73 -14.50
C PHE A 131 -10.67 -32.79 -13.40
N GLY A 132 -11.78 -33.49 -13.10
CA GLY A 132 -11.84 -34.45 -12.01
C GLY A 132 -11.86 -33.83 -10.60
N VAL A 133 -12.22 -32.55 -10.48
CA VAL A 133 -12.28 -31.83 -9.19
C VAL A 133 -13.71 -31.37 -8.87
N GLY A 134 -13.99 -31.09 -7.59
CA GLY A 134 -15.33 -30.64 -7.15
C GLY A 134 -15.60 -29.15 -7.43
N ARG A 135 -14.55 -28.33 -7.43
CA ARG A 135 -14.54 -26.90 -7.77
C ARG A 135 -13.12 -26.46 -8.08
N PHE A 136 -12.97 -25.27 -8.68
CA PHE A 136 -11.67 -24.61 -8.77
C PHE A 136 -11.39 -23.88 -7.45
N GLU A 137 -10.34 -24.30 -6.74
CA GLU A 137 -10.04 -23.86 -5.39
C GLU A 137 -9.32 -22.49 -5.37
N PRO A 138 -9.61 -21.61 -4.40
CA PRO A 138 -8.83 -20.39 -4.20
C PRO A 138 -7.33 -20.64 -4.05
N GLY A 139 -6.51 -19.77 -4.65
CA GLY A 139 -5.05 -19.85 -4.63
C GLY A 139 -4.45 -20.85 -5.64
N TYR A 140 -5.27 -21.71 -6.24
CA TYR A 140 -4.81 -22.61 -7.30
C TYR A 140 -4.68 -21.87 -8.62
N VAL A 141 -3.89 -22.43 -9.53
CA VAL A 141 -3.55 -21.79 -10.80
C VAL A 141 -4.22 -22.52 -11.96
N ALA A 142 -4.97 -21.76 -12.77
CA ALA A 142 -5.40 -22.16 -14.09
C ALA A 142 -4.47 -21.55 -15.14
N PHE A 143 -3.94 -22.37 -16.04
CA PHE A 143 -3.15 -21.92 -17.17
C PHE A 143 -3.99 -21.93 -18.44
N VAL A 144 -4.20 -20.77 -19.07
CA VAL A 144 -4.85 -20.67 -20.38
C VAL A 144 -3.78 -20.79 -21.45
N ARG A 145 -3.90 -21.80 -22.30
CA ARG A 145 -2.95 -22.13 -23.37
C ARG A 145 -3.61 -21.81 -24.70
N VAL A 146 -2.94 -21.07 -25.56
CA VAL A 146 -3.54 -20.63 -26.82
C VAL A 146 -2.50 -20.56 -27.93
N VAL A 147 -2.93 -20.94 -29.14
CA VAL A 147 -2.19 -20.72 -30.39
C VAL A 147 -3.07 -19.89 -31.30
N ILE A 148 -2.47 -18.86 -31.90
CA ILE A 148 -3.16 -17.92 -32.78
C ILE A 148 -2.40 -17.71 -34.09
N ASP A 149 -3.14 -17.42 -35.15
CA ASP A 149 -2.60 -16.93 -36.41
C ASP A 149 -2.76 -15.41 -36.50
N LEU A 150 -1.65 -14.77 -36.89
CA LEU A 150 -1.60 -13.36 -37.20
C LEU A 150 -2.04 -13.12 -38.64
N PRO A 151 -2.72 -11.99 -38.90
CA PRO A 151 -3.00 -11.57 -40.26
C PRO A 151 -1.70 -11.20 -41.00
N ALA A 152 -1.68 -11.41 -42.32
CA ALA A 152 -0.52 -11.05 -43.15
C ALA A 152 -0.24 -9.54 -43.17
N THR A 153 -1.26 -8.71 -42.95
CA THR A 153 -1.15 -7.25 -42.87
C THR A 153 -2.04 -6.71 -41.76
N GLY A 154 -1.62 -5.58 -41.17
CA GLY A 154 -2.35 -4.90 -40.11
C GLY A 154 -1.92 -5.37 -38.72
N ASN A 155 -2.14 -4.48 -37.76
CA ASN A 155 -1.83 -4.71 -36.36
C ASN A 155 -3.01 -5.33 -35.59
N ILE A 156 -2.71 -6.26 -34.69
CA ILE A 156 -3.66 -6.79 -33.69
C ILE A 156 -3.39 -6.18 -32.31
N ALA A 157 -4.39 -6.13 -31.44
CA ALA A 157 -4.21 -5.61 -30.08
C ALA A 157 -3.56 -6.64 -29.15
N VAL A 158 -2.59 -6.22 -28.33
CA VAL A 158 -1.85 -7.10 -27.41
C VAL A 158 -1.57 -6.44 -26.07
N GLN A 159 -1.25 -7.25 -25.06
CA GLN A 159 -0.58 -6.77 -23.85
C GLN A 159 0.90 -6.55 -24.18
N MET A 160 1.38 -5.31 -24.05
CA MET A 160 2.72 -4.94 -24.52
C MET A 160 3.84 -5.57 -23.70
N ASN A 161 3.65 -5.69 -22.38
CA ASN A 161 4.67 -6.17 -21.47
C ASN A 161 4.37 -7.62 -21.08
N PRO A 162 5.23 -8.59 -21.44
CA PRO A 162 5.13 -9.94 -20.88
C PRO A 162 5.33 -9.89 -19.36
N MET A 163 4.58 -10.73 -18.63
CA MET A 163 4.57 -10.67 -17.15
C MET A 163 5.70 -11.47 -16.48
N TYR A 164 6.51 -12.21 -17.25
CA TYR A 164 7.65 -13.02 -16.79
C TYR A 164 7.34 -13.94 -15.60
N LEU A 165 6.13 -14.47 -15.52
CA LEU A 165 5.70 -15.33 -14.42
C LEU A 165 6.10 -16.79 -14.65
N GLY A 166 6.40 -17.51 -13.56
CA GLY A 166 6.67 -18.95 -13.62
C GLY A 166 5.53 -19.72 -14.28
N GLY A 167 5.87 -20.57 -15.24
CA GLY A 167 4.92 -21.36 -16.03
C GLY A 167 4.32 -20.64 -17.25
N GLU A 168 4.64 -19.37 -17.46
CA GLU A 168 4.21 -18.64 -18.66
C GLU A 168 5.20 -18.74 -19.81
N SER A 169 4.68 -18.49 -21.01
CA SER A 169 5.47 -18.40 -22.23
C SER A 169 4.70 -17.56 -23.24
N GLN A 170 5.39 -16.74 -24.02
CA GLN A 170 4.82 -16.02 -25.16
C GLN A 170 5.79 -16.13 -26.33
N LEU A 171 5.32 -16.68 -27.45
CA LEU A 171 6.16 -17.08 -28.57
C LEU A 171 5.63 -16.51 -29.89
N LEU A 172 6.53 -16.05 -30.77
CA LEU A 172 6.26 -15.72 -32.17
C LEU A 172 7.19 -16.53 -33.07
N TYR A 173 6.63 -17.26 -34.04
CA TYR A 173 7.38 -18.24 -34.83
C TYR A 173 6.74 -18.47 -36.21
N ASP A 174 7.49 -19.19 -37.06
CA ASP A 174 7.02 -19.61 -38.38
C ASP A 174 6.04 -20.79 -38.23
N PRO A 175 4.82 -20.72 -38.80
CA PRO A 175 3.86 -21.82 -38.71
C PRO A 175 4.42 -23.18 -39.18
N ALA A 176 5.43 -23.21 -40.06
CA ALA A 176 6.07 -24.44 -40.53
C ALA A 176 6.81 -25.20 -39.40
N GLY A 177 7.28 -24.48 -38.37
CA GLY A 177 7.93 -25.05 -37.18
C GLY A 177 6.97 -25.38 -36.04
N HIS A 178 5.65 -25.32 -36.27
CA HIS A 178 4.66 -25.49 -35.22
C HIS A 178 4.70 -26.88 -34.55
N VAL A 179 4.68 -26.86 -33.22
CA VAL A 179 4.46 -28.04 -32.37
C VAL A 179 3.10 -27.92 -31.68
N ASP A 180 2.22 -28.89 -31.96
CA ASP A 180 0.85 -28.95 -31.44
C ASP A 180 0.78 -29.70 -30.11
N ASP A 181 0.91 -28.97 -29.02
CA ASP A 181 0.90 -29.49 -27.64
C ASP A 181 -0.15 -28.79 -26.75
N ILE A 182 -1.04 -27.98 -27.34
CA ILE A 182 -1.99 -27.11 -26.64
C ILE A 182 -2.93 -27.92 -25.74
N ASP A 183 -3.36 -29.08 -26.22
CA ASP A 183 -4.25 -30.00 -25.49
C ASP A 183 -3.50 -30.98 -24.57
N GLY A 184 -2.17 -30.97 -24.62
CA GLY A 184 -1.31 -31.79 -23.76
C GLY A 184 -1.03 -31.16 -22.39
N THR A 185 -0.09 -31.73 -21.65
CA THR A 185 0.46 -31.17 -20.40
C THR A 185 1.91 -30.70 -20.55
N ALA A 186 2.61 -31.15 -21.59
CA ALA A 186 3.95 -30.70 -21.95
C ALA A 186 3.90 -29.39 -22.75
N TRP A 187 4.94 -28.56 -22.63
CA TRP A 187 5.10 -27.32 -23.40
C TRP A 187 6.45 -27.31 -24.14
N GLU A 188 6.38 -27.27 -25.46
CA GLU A 188 7.53 -27.21 -26.35
C GLU A 188 7.63 -25.86 -27.05
N VAL A 189 8.85 -25.32 -27.07
CA VAL A 189 9.20 -24.07 -27.73
C VAL A 189 9.77 -24.40 -29.12
N PRO A 190 9.17 -23.90 -30.21
CA PRO A 190 9.75 -24.04 -31.55
C PRO A 190 11.18 -23.48 -31.60
N ALA A 191 12.08 -24.13 -32.34
CA ALA A 191 13.52 -23.85 -32.28
C ALA A 191 13.87 -22.40 -32.66
N GLU A 192 13.11 -21.79 -33.58
CA GLU A 192 13.28 -20.44 -34.11
C GLU A 192 12.36 -19.40 -33.48
N ALA A 193 11.62 -19.78 -32.43
CA ALA A 193 10.67 -18.91 -31.77
C ALA A 193 11.35 -17.71 -31.09
N GLU A 194 10.83 -16.52 -31.35
CA GLU A 194 11.06 -15.36 -30.48
C GLU A 194 10.27 -15.56 -29.20
N GLN A 195 10.92 -15.37 -28.06
CA GLN A 195 10.33 -15.55 -26.73
C GLN A 195 10.03 -14.20 -26.09
N TRP A 196 9.06 -14.18 -25.18
CA TRP A 196 8.65 -13.00 -24.41
C TRP A 196 8.20 -11.84 -25.30
N VAL A 197 7.52 -12.17 -26.40
CA VAL A 197 6.89 -11.17 -27.28
C VAL A 197 5.59 -10.64 -26.65
N PRO A 198 5.17 -9.41 -26.99
CA PRO A 198 3.81 -8.95 -26.72
C PRO A 198 2.78 -9.97 -27.20
N PHE A 199 1.71 -10.22 -26.44
CA PHE A 199 0.78 -11.30 -26.74
C PHE A 199 -0.67 -10.91 -26.44
N PRO A 200 -1.66 -11.35 -27.25
CA PRO A 200 -3.08 -11.12 -26.99
C PRO A 200 -3.62 -12.12 -25.97
N HIS A 201 -3.12 -12.01 -24.73
CA HIS A 201 -3.62 -12.83 -23.62
C HIS A 201 -5.10 -12.58 -23.38
N PRO A 202 -5.85 -13.56 -22.84
CA PRO A 202 -7.17 -13.29 -22.33
C PRO A 202 -7.13 -12.12 -21.35
N VAL A 203 -8.08 -11.19 -21.49
CA VAL A 203 -8.11 -9.98 -20.66
C VAL A 203 -8.53 -10.28 -19.23
N MET A 204 -9.29 -11.36 -19.01
CA MET A 204 -9.67 -11.90 -17.71
C MET A 204 -10.14 -13.36 -17.82
N LEU A 205 -10.35 -14.00 -16.67
CA LEU A 205 -10.94 -15.34 -16.57
C LEU A 205 -12.25 -15.25 -15.80
N ILE A 206 -13.38 -15.44 -16.49
CA ILE A 206 -14.70 -15.35 -15.87
C ILE A 206 -15.27 -16.72 -15.53
N GLY A 207 -16.22 -16.75 -14.61
CA GLY A 207 -16.89 -17.97 -14.18
C GLY A 207 -17.95 -17.71 -13.12
N GLU A 208 -18.69 -18.75 -12.78
CA GLU A 208 -19.58 -18.74 -11.62
C GLU A 208 -18.73 -18.89 -10.35
N ALA A 209 -18.80 -17.93 -9.43
CA ALA A 209 -18.05 -18.04 -8.18
C ALA A 209 -18.66 -19.11 -7.26
N ALA A 210 -17.83 -19.95 -6.65
CA ALA A 210 -18.32 -21.01 -5.76
C ALA A 210 -18.85 -20.47 -4.42
N ARG A 211 -18.44 -19.25 -4.05
CA ARG A 211 -18.91 -18.49 -2.89
C ARG A 211 -18.99 -17.00 -3.24
N PRO A 212 -19.82 -16.21 -2.54
CA PRO A 212 -19.80 -14.76 -2.70
C PRO A 212 -18.39 -14.19 -2.52
N VAL A 213 -17.91 -13.46 -3.52
CA VAL A 213 -16.61 -12.77 -3.51
C VAL A 213 -16.74 -11.47 -4.30
N THR A 214 -16.02 -10.44 -3.89
CA THR A 214 -15.94 -9.17 -4.61
C THR A 214 -15.00 -9.28 -5.80
N SER A 215 -15.50 -9.00 -7.01
CA SER A 215 -14.67 -8.77 -8.20
C SER A 215 -14.26 -7.30 -8.29
N VAL A 216 -12.97 -7.05 -8.52
CA VAL A 216 -12.36 -5.71 -8.51
C VAL A 216 -11.90 -5.33 -9.92
N ILE A 217 -12.20 -4.10 -10.34
CA ILE A 217 -11.55 -3.47 -11.49
C ILE A 217 -10.54 -2.43 -11.02
N GLY A 218 -9.47 -2.25 -11.78
CA GLY A 218 -8.52 -1.16 -11.61
C GLY A 218 -8.50 -0.27 -12.85
N ILE A 219 -8.55 1.04 -12.70
CA ILE A 219 -8.34 1.99 -13.80
C ILE A 219 -7.17 2.89 -13.43
N GLY A 220 -6.14 2.96 -14.28
CA GLY A 220 -4.98 3.76 -13.93
C GLY A 220 -3.92 3.96 -15.01
N ASP A 221 -2.89 4.71 -14.63
CA ASP A 221 -1.79 5.10 -15.49
C ASP A 221 -0.53 4.22 -15.33
N SER A 222 0.67 4.74 -15.63
CA SER A 222 1.94 4.01 -15.48
C SER A 222 2.25 3.63 -14.03
N ILE A 223 1.90 4.48 -13.06
CA ILE A 223 2.13 4.22 -11.63
C ILE A 223 1.23 3.08 -11.18
N PHE A 224 -0.01 3.06 -11.67
CA PHE A 224 -0.96 2.00 -11.39
C PHE A 224 -0.60 0.68 -12.11
N ASP A 225 -0.13 0.75 -13.36
CA ASP A 225 0.30 -0.41 -14.17
C ASP A 225 1.60 -1.06 -13.65
N GLY A 226 2.36 -0.34 -12.82
CA GLY A 226 3.62 -0.82 -12.25
C GLY A 226 4.83 -0.60 -13.16
N SER A 227 4.84 0.48 -13.92
CA SER A 227 6.05 0.91 -14.63
C SER A 227 7.20 1.03 -13.64
N VAL A 228 8.36 0.48 -13.98
CA VAL A 228 9.57 0.40 -13.12
C VAL A 228 9.48 -0.55 -11.90
N ASP A 229 8.39 -1.32 -11.76
CA ASP A 229 8.37 -2.56 -10.95
C ASP A 229 8.71 -3.77 -11.84
N ASN A 230 9.08 -4.89 -11.23
CA ASN A 230 9.07 -6.17 -11.95
C ASN A 230 7.66 -6.42 -12.52
N ALA A 231 7.57 -7.01 -13.71
CA ALA A 231 6.29 -7.46 -14.23
C ALA A 231 5.73 -8.60 -13.35
N GLY A 232 4.40 -8.70 -13.23
CA GLY A 232 3.78 -9.76 -12.45
C GLY A 232 2.30 -9.55 -12.14
N ASP A 233 1.69 -10.57 -11.53
CA ASP A 233 0.27 -10.64 -11.15
C ASP A 233 0.01 -10.12 -9.71
N GLY A 234 0.99 -9.47 -9.10
CA GLY A 234 0.98 -9.05 -7.69
C GLY A 234 1.81 -9.94 -6.77
N SER A 235 2.11 -11.19 -7.14
CA SER A 235 2.89 -12.11 -6.29
C SER A 235 4.37 -11.71 -6.16
N GLY A 236 4.97 -11.18 -7.23
CA GLY A 236 6.37 -10.75 -7.27
C GLY A 236 6.61 -9.41 -7.97
N GLY A 237 5.58 -8.85 -8.63
CA GLY A 237 5.64 -7.73 -9.56
C GLY A 237 4.25 -7.24 -9.96
N GLY A 238 4.15 -6.22 -10.79
CA GLY A 238 2.90 -5.72 -11.38
C GLY A 238 2.33 -4.44 -10.79
N GLY A 239 3.15 -3.69 -10.04
CA GLY A 239 2.71 -2.45 -9.40
C GLY A 239 1.92 -2.66 -8.12
N TRP A 240 1.62 -1.54 -7.46
CA TRP A 240 1.07 -1.56 -6.10
C TRP A 240 -0.37 -2.12 -6.05
N ALA A 241 -1.20 -1.82 -7.05
CA ALA A 241 -2.60 -2.22 -7.06
C ALA A 241 -2.73 -3.75 -7.18
N ARG A 242 -2.00 -4.37 -8.12
CA ARG A 242 -1.99 -5.84 -8.26
C ARG A 242 -1.48 -6.52 -7.00
N ARG A 243 -0.40 -6.00 -6.40
CA ARG A 243 0.13 -6.52 -5.12
C ARG A 243 -0.92 -6.48 -4.00
N ALA A 244 -1.61 -5.35 -3.84
CA ALA A 244 -2.62 -5.19 -2.80
C ALA A 244 -3.82 -6.12 -3.02
N VAL A 245 -4.29 -6.23 -4.27
CA VAL A 245 -5.43 -7.09 -4.63
C VAL A 245 -5.08 -8.58 -4.52
N TYR A 246 -3.88 -8.97 -4.95
CA TYR A 246 -3.36 -10.34 -4.80
C TYR A 246 -3.22 -10.72 -3.33
N ALA A 247 -2.69 -9.83 -2.48
CA ALA A 247 -2.58 -10.06 -1.04
C ALA A 247 -3.95 -10.21 -0.36
N ALA A 248 -4.99 -9.54 -0.88
CA ALA A 248 -6.37 -9.70 -0.45
C ALA A 248 -7.08 -10.93 -1.08
N ASN A 249 -6.40 -11.64 -1.99
CA ASN A 249 -6.92 -12.79 -2.74
C ASN A 249 -8.23 -12.48 -3.49
N LEU A 250 -8.35 -11.30 -4.09
CA LEU A 250 -9.56 -10.89 -4.81
C LEU A 250 -9.40 -11.04 -6.32
N PRO A 251 -10.46 -11.42 -7.06
CA PRO A 251 -10.48 -11.32 -8.51
C PRO A 251 -10.22 -9.90 -9.00
N TYR A 252 -9.42 -9.75 -10.06
CA TYR A 252 -8.91 -8.45 -10.51
C TYR A 252 -8.82 -8.32 -12.03
N LEU A 253 -9.24 -7.17 -12.56
CA LEU A 253 -8.99 -6.75 -13.95
C LEU A 253 -8.32 -5.37 -13.96
N SER A 254 -7.14 -5.28 -14.58
CA SER A 254 -6.41 -4.03 -14.79
C SER A 254 -6.77 -3.38 -16.13
N ILE A 255 -7.35 -2.19 -16.08
CA ILE A 255 -7.62 -1.30 -17.22
C ILE A 255 -6.62 -0.14 -17.14
N SER A 256 -5.36 -0.44 -17.43
CA SER A 256 -4.24 0.47 -17.18
C SER A 256 -3.26 0.56 -18.35
N ARG A 257 -2.69 1.76 -18.50
CA ARG A 257 -1.68 2.07 -19.53
C ARG A 257 -0.75 3.19 -19.08
N THR A 258 0.52 3.09 -19.46
CA THR A 258 1.48 4.19 -19.31
C THR A 258 1.02 5.47 -20.01
N GLY A 259 0.94 6.55 -19.24
CA GLY A 259 0.51 7.87 -19.74
C GLY A 259 -1.01 8.08 -19.79
N GLU A 260 -1.83 7.13 -19.32
CA GLU A 260 -3.28 7.29 -19.22
C GLU A 260 -3.67 8.52 -18.39
N LYS A 261 -4.82 9.13 -18.70
CA LYS A 261 -5.30 10.38 -18.10
C LYS A 261 -6.78 10.29 -17.75
N ALA A 262 -7.19 11.00 -16.71
CA ALA A 262 -8.60 11.08 -16.32
C ALA A 262 -9.48 11.65 -17.45
N GLN A 263 -9.00 12.63 -18.24
CA GLN A 263 -9.73 13.19 -19.40
C GLN A 263 -10.23 12.10 -20.32
N TYR A 264 -9.32 11.20 -20.68
CA TYR A 264 -9.56 10.30 -21.79
C TYR A 264 -10.50 9.19 -21.34
N VAL A 265 -10.36 8.73 -20.09
CA VAL A 265 -11.32 7.81 -19.49
C VAL A 265 -12.70 8.49 -19.36
N ALA A 266 -12.77 9.73 -18.89
CA ALA A 266 -14.03 10.46 -18.77
C ALA A 266 -14.72 10.67 -20.13
N ALA A 267 -13.95 10.89 -21.20
CA ALA A 267 -14.46 11.18 -22.54
C ALA A 267 -14.78 9.93 -23.39
N ASP A 268 -14.07 8.82 -23.22
CA ASP A 268 -14.16 7.64 -24.09
C ASP A 268 -13.94 6.31 -23.32
N HIS A 269 -15.05 5.67 -22.93
CA HIS A 269 -15.08 4.52 -22.01
C HIS A 269 -16.11 3.42 -22.34
N ALA A 270 -16.65 3.37 -23.56
CA ALA A 270 -17.73 2.44 -23.89
C ALA A 270 -17.35 0.95 -23.72
N LYS A 271 -16.14 0.56 -24.15
CA LYS A 271 -15.60 -0.79 -23.98
C LYS A 271 -15.14 -1.04 -22.55
N THR A 272 -14.62 0.00 -21.89
CA THR A 272 -14.31 -0.05 -20.46
C THR A 272 -15.56 -0.43 -19.66
N GLU A 273 -16.70 0.22 -19.88
CA GLU A 273 -17.97 -0.13 -19.23
C GLU A 273 -18.42 -1.57 -19.50
N GLU A 274 -18.24 -2.05 -20.73
CA GLU A 274 -18.57 -3.43 -21.08
C GLU A 274 -17.68 -4.43 -20.34
N LEU A 275 -16.38 -4.13 -20.19
CA LEU A 275 -15.48 -4.93 -19.36
C LEU A 275 -15.85 -4.90 -17.88
N VAL A 276 -16.26 -3.74 -17.33
CA VAL A 276 -16.76 -3.63 -15.95
C VAL A 276 -17.97 -4.54 -15.75
N ARG A 277 -18.91 -4.53 -16.70
CA ARG A 277 -20.10 -5.38 -16.69
C ARG A 277 -19.74 -6.86 -16.74
N LEU A 278 -18.87 -7.26 -17.66
CA LEU A 278 -18.44 -8.66 -17.85
C LEU A 278 -17.63 -9.19 -16.67
N ALA A 279 -16.79 -8.34 -16.06
CA ALA A 279 -16.05 -8.68 -14.86
C ALA A 279 -16.98 -8.89 -13.65
N GLY A 280 -18.27 -8.55 -13.74
CA GLY A 280 -19.20 -8.57 -12.62
C GLY A 280 -18.71 -7.68 -11.47
N ALA A 281 -18.02 -6.59 -11.80
CA ALA A 281 -17.28 -5.80 -10.82
C ALA A 281 -18.22 -5.23 -9.75
N ASN A 282 -17.87 -5.41 -8.47
CA ASN A 282 -18.57 -4.78 -7.36
C ASN A 282 -17.72 -3.74 -6.66
N ALA A 283 -16.43 -3.69 -6.98
CA ALA A 283 -15.53 -2.66 -6.50
C ALA A 283 -14.59 -2.15 -7.58
N ALA A 284 -14.12 -0.92 -7.41
CA ALA A 284 -13.15 -0.29 -8.29
C ALA A 284 -12.01 0.38 -7.52
N LEU A 285 -10.81 0.30 -8.07
CA LEU A 285 -9.63 1.06 -7.68
C LEU A 285 -9.27 2.04 -8.80
N ILE A 286 -9.06 3.30 -8.47
CA ILE A 286 -8.67 4.33 -9.44
C ILE A 286 -7.32 4.92 -9.05
N GLY A 287 -6.37 4.95 -9.99
CA GLY A 287 -5.04 5.57 -9.83
C GLY A 287 -4.69 6.38 -11.07
N LEU A 288 -5.23 7.59 -11.16
CA LEU A 288 -5.09 8.53 -12.27
C LEU A 288 -4.83 9.94 -11.72
N GLY A 289 -4.37 10.84 -12.57
CA GLY A 289 -4.27 12.28 -12.29
C GLY A 289 -2.86 12.86 -12.48
N ASN A 290 -1.80 12.04 -12.36
CA ASN A 290 -0.43 12.49 -12.57
C ASN A 290 -0.23 13.11 -13.96
N ASN A 291 -0.61 12.38 -15.01
CA ASN A 291 -0.46 12.86 -16.38
C ASN A 291 -1.39 14.05 -16.70
N ASP A 292 -2.52 14.19 -16.02
CA ASP A 292 -3.43 15.34 -16.16
C ASP A 292 -2.83 16.62 -15.59
N ILE A 293 -2.24 16.56 -14.40
CA ILE A 293 -1.53 17.69 -13.78
C ILE A 293 -0.33 18.09 -14.63
N ARG A 294 0.42 17.11 -15.14
CA ARG A 294 1.56 17.36 -16.04
C ARG A 294 1.15 18.07 -17.34
N ASP A 295 -0.03 17.74 -17.86
CA ASP A 295 -0.62 18.40 -19.02
C ASP A 295 -1.23 19.79 -18.70
N GLY A 296 -1.16 20.23 -17.44
CA GLY A 296 -1.56 21.56 -17.01
C GLY A 296 -3.05 21.69 -16.68
N ARG A 297 -3.75 20.60 -16.40
CA ARG A 297 -5.14 20.67 -15.94
C ARG A 297 -5.29 21.36 -14.61
N SER A 298 -6.35 22.15 -14.48
CA SER A 298 -6.76 22.76 -13.22
C SER A 298 -7.35 21.73 -12.25
N THR A 299 -7.42 22.11 -10.98
CA THR A 299 -8.08 21.32 -9.91
C THR A 299 -9.53 21.02 -10.28
N GLU A 300 -10.27 22.02 -10.77
CA GLU A 300 -11.69 21.91 -11.10
C GLU A 300 -11.93 20.94 -12.27
N GLU A 301 -11.11 21.02 -13.32
CA GLU A 301 -11.20 20.12 -14.47
C GLU A 301 -10.95 18.68 -14.06
N LEU A 302 -9.84 18.41 -13.35
CA LEU A 302 -9.47 17.06 -12.93
C LEU A 302 -10.51 16.44 -11.99
N LEU A 303 -11.05 17.21 -11.03
CA LEU A 303 -12.15 16.74 -10.18
C LEU A 303 -13.43 16.50 -11.00
N GLY A 304 -13.67 17.27 -12.06
CA GLY A 304 -14.76 17.04 -13.01
C GLY A 304 -14.64 15.69 -13.72
N ASP A 305 -13.45 15.36 -14.22
CA ASP A 305 -13.20 14.07 -14.88
C ASP A 305 -13.33 12.90 -13.90
N PHE A 306 -12.80 13.04 -12.69
CA PHE A 306 -12.96 12.01 -11.65
C PHE A 306 -14.43 11.73 -11.33
N ARG A 307 -15.25 12.77 -11.18
CA ARG A 307 -16.70 12.59 -10.96
C ARG A 307 -17.39 11.87 -12.11
N ALA A 308 -16.99 12.16 -13.35
CA ALA A 308 -17.52 11.44 -14.52
C ALA A 308 -17.16 9.95 -14.47
N ILE A 309 -15.92 9.62 -14.14
CA ILE A 309 -15.46 8.23 -13.99
C ILE A 309 -16.20 7.52 -12.85
N TRP A 310 -16.31 8.16 -11.68
CA TRP A 310 -17.02 7.56 -10.54
C TRP A 310 -18.51 7.36 -10.85
N GLY A 311 -19.15 8.34 -11.50
CA GLY A 311 -20.54 8.25 -11.96
C GLY A 311 -20.76 7.06 -12.88
N MET A 312 -19.91 6.91 -13.91
CA MET A 312 -19.94 5.77 -14.82
C MET A 312 -19.85 4.42 -14.08
N LEU A 313 -18.96 4.31 -13.09
CA LEU A 313 -18.82 3.08 -12.31
C LEU A 313 -20.06 2.79 -11.45
N ARG A 314 -20.66 3.83 -10.84
CA ARG A 314 -21.91 3.69 -10.09
C ARG A 314 -23.07 3.24 -10.98
N ASP A 315 -23.18 3.80 -12.18
CA ASP A 315 -24.21 3.44 -13.16
C ASP A 315 -24.07 1.98 -13.61
N ARG A 316 -22.85 1.43 -13.57
CA ARG A 316 -22.56 0.00 -13.82
C ARG A 316 -22.68 -0.90 -12.60
N GLY A 317 -23.17 -0.39 -11.47
CA GLY A 317 -23.47 -1.16 -10.28
C GLY A 317 -22.26 -1.45 -9.39
N VAL A 318 -21.15 -0.72 -9.57
CA VAL A 318 -20.00 -0.80 -8.66
C VAL A 318 -20.40 -0.24 -7.30
N ALA A 319 -20.45 -1.11 -6.31
CA ALA A 319 -20.91 -0.79 -4.96
C ALA A 319 -19.83 -0.11 -4.12
N TYR A 320 -18.55 -0.31 -4.42
CA TYR A 320 -17.44 0.27 -3.66
C TYR A 320 -16.36 0.88 -4.57
N ILE A 321 -16.10 2.18 -4.45
CA ILE A 321 -15.08 2.88 -5.24
C ILE A 321 -14.03 3.45 -4.29
N ALA A 322 -12.77 3.06 -4.50
CA ALA A 322 -11.63 3.65 -3.83
C ALA A 322 -10.75 4.41 -4.83
N GLN A 323 -10.41 5.64 -4.48
CA GLN A 323 -9.52 6.50 -5.26
C GLN A 323 -8.17 6.62 -4.57
N ALA A 324 -7.08 6.31 -5.27
CA ALA A 324 -5.75 6.64 -4.79
C ALA A 324 -5.50 8.14 -4.92
N GLN A 325 -4.91 8.73 -3.90
CA GLN A 325 -4.32 10.06 -3.98
C GLN A 325 -3.19 10.08 -5.00
N VAL A 326 -3.05 11.21 -5.67
CA VAL A 326 -2.07 11.44 -6.72
C VAL A 326 -0.70 11.65 -6.06
N THR A 327 0.36 11.01 -6.58
CA THR A 327 1.73 11.21 -6.08
C THR A 327 2.37 12.45 -6.68
N ALA A 328 3.28 13.10 -5.96
CA ALA A 328 4.06 14.22 -6.47
C ALA A 328 5.08 13.78 -7.54
N GLU A 329 5.41 14.70 -8.44
CA GLU A 329 6.53 14.55 -9.37
C GLU A 329 7.65 15.49 -8.97
N THR A 330 8.89 15.01 -9.02
CA THR A 330 10.08 15.81 -8.70
C THR A 330 11.09 15.76 -9.82
N ALA A 331 11.67 16.91 -10.16
CA ALA A 331 12.94 16.94 -10.87
C ALA A 331 14.05 16.53 -9.89
N SER A 332 15.02 15.73 -10.36
CA SER A 332 16.14 15.32 -9.53
C SER A 332 17.49 15.49 -10.20
N THR A 333 18.49 15.89 -9.41
CA THR A 333 19.90 15.96 -9.83
C THR A 333 20.68 14.69 -9.47
N ASP A 334 20.08 13.77 -8.69
CA ASP A 334 20.77 12.64 -8.08
C ASP A 334 19.93 11.35 -7.99
N GLN A 335 19.03 11.15 -8.96
CA GLN A 335 18.09 10.01 -9.03
C GLN A 335 17.27 9.81 -7.74
N THR A 336 16.88 10.92 -7.12
CA THR A 336 16.13 11.03 -5.86
C THR A 336 16.79 10.30 -4.68
N THR A 337 18.11 10.17 -4.70
CA THR A 337 18.88 9.56 -3.61
C THR A 337 19.20 10.52 -2.46
N SER A 338 18.78 11.78 -2.55
CA SER A 338 18.77 12.73 -1.44
C SER A 338 17.55 13.65 -1.49
N LEU A 339 17.17 14.25 -0.36
CA LEU A 339 16.09 15.24 -0.29
C LEU A 339 16.51 16.59 -0.90
N ALA A 340 17.80 16.93 -0.82
CA ALA A 340 18.37 18.15 -1.36
C ALA A 340 18.40 18.14 -2.89
N GLY A 341 18.64 16.98 -3.50
CA GLY A 341 18.65 16.77 -4.94
C GLY A 341 17.26 16.71 -5.59
N GLN A 342 16.19 17.00 -4.84
CA GLN A 342 14.80 16.93 -5.32
C GLN A 342 14.10 18.29 -5.28
N THR A 343 13.42 18.63 -6.37
CA THR A 343 12.56 19.81 -6.48
C THR A 343 11.20 19.40 -7.06
N PRO A 344 10.07 19.66 -6.39
CA PRO A 344 8.74 19.40 -6.96
C PRO A 344 8.56 20.09 -8.31
N VAL A 345 7.99 19.38 -9.28
CA VAL A 345 7.62 19.93 -10.58
C VAL A 345 6.38 20.82 -10.43
N ARG A 346 6.26 21.88 -11.25
CA ARG A 346 5.08 22.76 -11.26
C ARG A 346 3.78 21.95 -11.42
N GLY A 347 2.78 22.27 -10.62
CA GLY A 347 1.51 21.54 -10.48
C GLY A 347 1.53 20.53 -9.32
N PHE A 348 2.71 20.07 -8.90
CA PHE A 348 2.90 19.03 -7.89
C PHE A 348 3.37 19.56 -6.52
N GLY A 349 3.44 20.88 -6.33
CA GLY A 349 3.63 21.47 -5.01
C GLY A 349 2.44 21.21 -4.07
N ALA A 350 2.70 21.22 -2.76
CA ALA A 350 1.68 21.00 -1.73
C ALA A 350 0.57 22.06 -1.71
N ASP A 351 0.86 23.28 -2.19
CA ASP A 351 -0.09 24.38 -2.30
C ASP A 351 -0.60 24.58 -3.75
N GLU A 352 -0.34 23.64 -4.64
CA GLU A 352 -0.73 23.68 -6.06
C GLU A 352 -1.88 22.70 -6.37
N VAL A 353 -2.05 22.34 -7.66
CA VAL A 353 -3.14 21.46 -8.13
C VAL A 353 -3.14 20.14 -7.38
N LEU A 354 -1.97 19.51 -7.21
CA LEU A 354 -1.83 18.25 -6.48
C LEU A 354 -2.39 18.34 -5.06
N GLY A 355 -1.97 19.36 -4.30
CA GLY A 355 -2.40 19.55 -2.93
C GLY A 355 -3.92 19.75 -2.82
N ALA A 356 -4.47 20.60 -3.69
CA ALA A 356 -5.91 20.86 -3.72
C ALA A 356 -6.73 19.60 -4.08
N VAL A 357 -6.30 18.84 -5.08
CA VAL A 357 -6.95 17.58 -5.49
C VAL A 357 -6.90 16.56 -4.35
N ASN A 358 -5.72 16.32 -3.78
CA ASN A 358 -5.57 15.33 -2.70
C ASN A 358 -6.33 15.71 -1.43
N ALA A 359 -6.42 17.00 -1.10
CA ALA A 359 -7.25 17.50 -0.01
C ALA A 359 -8.74 17.21 -0.27
N MET A 360 -9.24 17.49 -1.48
CA MET A 360 -10.62 17.19 -1.86
C MET A 360 -10.91 15.69 -1.80
N LEU A 361 -10.04 14.85 -2.34
CA LEU A 361 -10.16 13.39 -2.26
C LEU A 361 -10.26 12.92 -0.80
N ALA A 362 -9.39 13.40 0.08
CA ALA A 362 -9.37 13.01 1.50
C ALA A 362 -10.70 13.30 2.21
N THR A 363 -11.40 14.39 1.87
CA THR A 363 -12.71 14.72 2.46
C THR A 363 -13.83 13.79 2.02
N ARG A 364 -13.73 13.20 0.80
CA ARG A 364 -14.79 12.41 0.16
C ARG A 364 -16.14 13.15 0.09
N ALA A 365 -16.12 14.49 0.06
CA ALA A 365 -17.30 15.33 0.20
C ALA A 365 -18.38 15.10 -0.88
N ASP A 366 -17.99 14.64 -2.07
CA ASP A 366 -18.92 14.38 -3.18
C ASP A 366 -19.80 13.12 -2.95
N GLY A 367 -19.44 12.24 -2.01
CA GLY A 367 -20.19 11.01 -1.70
C GLY A 367 -20.17 9.95 -2.81
N LEU A 368 -19.39 10.16 -3.88
CA LEU A 368 -19.28 9.23 -5.01
C LEU A 368 -18.23 8.13 -4.80
N ILE A 369 -17.24 8.38 -3.94
CA ILE A 369 -16.22 7.41 -3.52
C ILE A 369 -16.44 7.01 -2.06
N ASP A 370 -16.13 5.75 -1.75
CA ASP A 370 -16.29 5.20 -0.40
C ASP A 370 -14.99 5.32 0.41
N ASP A 371 -13.85 5.31 -0.29
CA ASP A 371 -12.54 5.26 0.33
C ASP A 371 -11.45 5.96 -0.46
N VAL A 372 -10.35 6.23 0.24
CA VAL A 372 -9.15 6.85 -0.33
C VAL A 372 -7.92 6.03 0.05
N ILE A 373 -7.05 5.81 -0.91
CA ILE A 373 -5.73 5.22 -0.69
C ILE A 373 -4.71 6.36 -0.65
N ASP A 374 -4.10 6.58 0.52
CA ASP A 374 -3.03 7.58 0.69
C ASP A 374 -1.70 7.04 0.15
N ALA A 375 -1.61 6.93 -1.18
CA ALA A 375 -0.39 6.50 -1.87
C ALA A 375 0.81 7.42 -1.57
N PRO A 376 0.68 8.76 -1.57
CA PRO A 376 1.80 9.66 -1.25
C PRO A 376 2.35 9.43 0.15
N GLY A 377 1.51 9.31 1.18
CA GLY A 377 1.95 9.11 2.55
C GLY A 377 2.74 7.81 2.79
N ALA A 378 2.72 6.88 1.83
CA ALA A 378 3.57 5.69 1.88
C ALA A 378 5.02 5.94 1.43
N VAL A 379 5.24 6.90 0.52
CA VAL A 379 6.50 7.00 -0.25
C VAL A 379 7.03 8.43 -0.42
N GLN A 380 6.27 9.44 0.02
CA GLN A 380 6.58 10.86 -0.12
C GLN A 380 6.31 11.64 1.16
N SER A 381 7.07 12.70 1.35
CA SER A 381 6.90 13.69 2.41
C SER A 381 7.18 15.08 1.84
N ASP A 382 6.32 16.05 2.15
CA ASP A 382 6.46 17.46 1.71
C ASP A 382 6.66 17.61 0.18
N GLY A 383 5.95 16.80 -0.61
CA GLY A 383 6.01 16.81 -2.08
C GLY A 383 7.28 16.20 -2.67
N LYS A 384 8.11 15.52 -1.86
CA LYS A 384 9.35 14.85 -2.28
C LYS A 384 9.29 13.36 -2.01
N TRP A 385 10.01 12.57 -2.80
CA TRP A 385 10.19 11.14 -2.54
C TRP A 385 11.04 10.92 -1.28
N ASN A 386 10.55 10.03 -0.41
CA ASN A 386 11.30 9.56 0.73
C ASN A 386 12.57 8.85 0.23
N VAL A 387 13.69 9.12 0.89
CA VAL A 387 15.01 8.62 0.47
C VAL A 387 15.34 7.35 1.26
N PRO A 388 15.52 6.19 0.58
CA PRO A 388 15.98 4.97 1.24
C PRO A 388 17.35 5.14 1.90
N LEU A 389 17.54 4.41 2.99
CA LEU A 389 18.69 4.56 3.88
C LEU A 389 19.94 3.79 3.45
N TYR A 390 19.91 3.13 2.29
CA TYR A 390 21.02 2.32 1.82
C TYR A 390 22.11 3.19 1.19
N VAL A 391 23.34 3.08 1.74
CA VAL A 391 24.55 3.68 1.19
C VAL A 391 25.70 2.66 1.23
N SER A 392 26.38 2.50 0.11
CA SER A 392 27.48 1.55 -0.06
C SER A 392 28.48 2.08 -1.09
N LYS A 393 29.47 1.27 -1.43
CA LYS A 393 30.35 1.50 -2.57
C LYS A 393 30.50 0.22 -3.37
N LEU A 394 30.76 0.36 -4.67
CA LEU A 394 31.18 -0.75 -5.50
C LEU A 394 32.53 -1.27 -5.00
N ALA A 395 32.59 -2.57 -4.68
CA ALA A 395 33.83 -3.24 -4.30
C ALA A 395 34.71 -3.59 -5.51
N ALA A 396 34.11 -3.64 -6.71
CA ALA A 396 34.77 -3.82 -7.99
C ALA A 396 34.01 -3.04 -9.07
N ALA A 397 34.67 -2.73 -10.19
CA ALA A 397 34.01 -2.05 -11.31
C ALA A 397 32.81 -2.87 -11.83
N ALA A 398 31.73 -2.18 -12.19
CA ALA A 398 30.52 -2.77 -12.75
C ALA A 398 30.43 -2.43 -14.25
N PRO A 399 30.57 -3.42 -15.16
CA PRO A 399 30.36 -3.21 -16.58
C PRO A 399 28.90 -2.88 -16.90
N ALA A 400 28.68 -2.16 -18.00
CA ALA A 400 27.34 -1.99 -18.56
C ALA A 400 26.69 -3.34 -18.87
N TRP A 401 25.40 -3.44 -18.58
CA TRP A 401 24.53 -4.61 -18.70
C TRP A 401 24.98 -5.84 -17.90
N SER A 402 25.79 -5.63 -16.85
CA SER A 402 26.16 -6.71 -15.95
C SER A 402 24.97 -7.14 -15.08
N GLY A 403 24.62 -8.43 -15.11
CA GLY A 403 23.53 -8.99 -14.28
C GLY A 403 23.84 -9.04 -12.78
N GLY A 404 24.96 -8.49 -12.34
CA GLY A 404 25.31 -8.42 -10.93
C GLY A 404 26.47 -7.48 -10.65
N VAL A 405 26.55 -7.02 -9.41
CA VAL A 405 27.56 -6.09 -8.90
C VAL A 405 28.12 -6.60 -7.58
N SER A 406 29.29 -6.09 -7.18
CA SER A 406 29.88 -6.37 -5.88
C SER A 406 29.90 -5.10 -5.05
N VAL A 407 29.36 -5.14 -3.83
CA VAL A 407 29.19 -3.96 -2.96
C VAL A 407 29.72 -4.23 -1.55
N LEU A 408 30.16 -3.18 -0.86
CA LEU A 408 30.73 -3.31 0.49
C LEU A 408 29.69 -3.66 1.56
N HIS A 409 28.46 -3.15 1.41
CA HIS A 409 27.33 -3.42 2.30
C HIS A 409 26.19 -4.11 1.54
N ALA A 410 25.50 -5.04 2.19
CA ALA A 410 24.36 -5.74 1.60
C ALA A 410 23.15 -4.79 1.40
N PRO A 411 22.57 -4.73 0.19
CA PRO A 411 21.23 -4.17 -0.04
C PRO A 411 20.13 -5.18 0.34
N GLU A 412 18.87 -4.77 0.22
CA GLU A 412 17.72 -5.65 0.36
C GLU A 412 17.16 -6.09 -1.01
N VAL A 413 16.50 -7.23 -1.05
CA VAL A 413 15.85 -7.72 -2.28
C VAL A 413 14.68 -6.82 -2.66
N GLY A 414 14.74 -6.27 -3.87
CA GLY A 414 13.81 -5.29 -4.41
C GLY A 414 14.29 -3.84 -4.35
N ASP A 415 15.45 -3.57 -3.74
CA ASP A 415 16.07 -2.26 -3.80
C ASP A 415 16.43 -1.92 -5.25
N TYR A 416 16.12 -0.70 -5.68
CA TYR A 416 16.77 -0.10 -6.84
C TYR A 416 18.13 0.44 -6.40
N LEU A 417 19.19 0.17 -7.15
CA LEU A 417 20.53 0.68 -6.87
C LEU A 417 20.89 1.79 -7.87
N SER A 418 21.02 3.01 -7.37
CA SER A 418 21.62 4.13 -8.09
C SER A 418 23.13 4.12 -7.89
N LEU A 419 23.87 3.99 -9.00
CA LEU A 419 25.32 3.96 -9.04
C LEU A 419 25.84 5.33 -9.48
N ASP A 420 26.79 5.88 -8.71
CA ASP A 420 27.30 7.25 -8.84
C ASP A 420 26.18 8.31 -9.02
N PRO A 421 25.18 8.35 -8.11
CA PRO A 421 24.03 9.26 -8.22
C PRO A 421 24.42 10.74 -8.36
N GLU A 422 25.59 11.14 -7.89
CA GLU A 422 26.03 12.54 -7.93
C GLU A 422 26.63 12.93 -9.30
N THR A 423 26.70 12.00 -10.26
CA THR A 423 27.22 12.23 -11.60
C THR A 423 26.12 12.01 -12.66
N PRO A 424 25.42 13.07 -13.12
CA PRO A 424 24.30 12.93 -14.06
C PRO A 424 24.61 12.16 -15.35
N ALA A 425 25.84 12.25 -15.86
CA ALA A 425 26.27 11.51 -17.05
C ALA A 425 26.43 9.98 -16.82
N LYS A 426 26.34 9.54 -15.56
CA LYS A 426 26.43 8.14 -15.11
C LYS A 426 25.09 7.59 -14.62
N HIS A 427 24.01 8.38 -14.64
CA HIS A 427 22.70 7.92 -14.20
C HIS A 427 22.22 6.75 -15.05
N ASP A 428 21.99 5.62 -14.40
CA ASP A 428 21.41 4.47 -15.06
C ASP A 428 19.92 4.71 -15.35
N LEU A 429 19.36 3.96 -16.31
CA LEU A 429 17.93 3.88 -16.49
C LEU A 429 17.27 3.37 -15.19
N VAL A 430 15.95 3.52 -15.11
CA VAL A 430 15.12 3.18 -13.93
C VAL A 430 15.10 1.68 -13.55
N TRP A 431 15.97 0.86 -14.15
CA TRP A 431 16.23 -0.55 -13.88
C TRP A 431 17.76 -0.69 -13.68
N PRO A 432 18.23 -1.01 -12.47
CA PRO A 432 18.18 -2.40 -11.99
C PRO A 432 17.73 -2.60 -10.53
N HIS A 433 16.91 -3.64 -10.31
CA HIS A 433 16.48 -4.07 -8.98
C HIS A 433 17.29 -5.25 -8.46
N VAL A 434 17.55 -5.28 -7.15
CA VAL A 434 18.19 -6.41 -6.47
C VAL A 434 17.28 -7.62 -6.46
N THR A 435 17.74 -8.76 -6.99
CA THR A 435 17.01 -10.04 -6.98
C THR A 435 17.57 -11.02 -5.97
N SER A 436 18.88 -10.99 -5.71
CA SER A 436 19.51 -11.78 -4.64
C SER A 436 20.78 -11.13 -4.13
N VAL A 437 21.12 -11.41 -2.86
CA VAL A 437 22.34 -10.95 -2.19
C VAL A 437 23.00 -12.14 -1.50
N SER A 438 24.32 -12.27 -1.64
CA SER A 438 25.09 -13.37 -1.03
C SER A 438 26.48 -12.93 -0.57
N GLY A 439 27.09 -13.72 0.32
CA GLY A 439 28.41 -13.48 0.88
C GLY A 439 28.40 -12.85 2.28
N ALA A 440 29.58 -12.70 2.86
CA ALA A 440 29.80 -12.06 4.17
C ALA A 440 30.57 -10.72 4.07
N GLY A 441 30.70 -10.18 2.86
CA GLY A 441 31.44 -8.95 2.56
C GLY A 441 32.79 -9.21 1.85
N PRO A 442 33.06 -8.56 0.69
CA PRO A 442 32.10 -7.86 -0.18
C PRO A 442 30.92 -8.75 -0.58
N PHE A 443 29.75 -8.15 -0.77
CA PHE A 443 28.52 -8.86 -1.10
C PHE A 443 28.35 -8.94 -2.62
N ALA A 444 28.07 -10.14 -3.11
CA ALA A 444 27.66 -10.35 -4.49
C ALA A 444 26.15 -10.12 -4.62
N VAL A 445 25.76 -9.18 -5.47
CA VAL A 445 24.38 -8.74 -5.69
C VAL A 445 23.98 -9.07 -7.12
N THR A 446 22.87 -9.77 -7.29
CA THR A 446 22.27 -10.05 -8.59
C THR A 446 21.19 -9.03 -8.89
N LEU A 447 21.12 -8.58 -10.15
CA LEU A 447 20.27 -7.49 -10.60
C LEU A 447 19.34 -7.92 -11.73
N THR A 448 18.13 -7.37 -11.78
CA THR A 448 17.28 -7.40 -12.97
C THR A 448 17.78 -6.34 -13.97
N GLY A 449 18.16 -6.73 -15.19
CA GLY A 449 18.54 -5.80 -16.27
C GLY A 449 19.96 -5.22 -16.21
N GLY A 450 20.59 -5.19 -15.03
CA GLY A 450 21.95 -4.62 -14.83
C GLY A 450 22.01 -3.10 -15.04
N PRO A 451 23.10 -2.42 -14.63
CA PRO A 451 23.29 -1.00 -14.94
C PRO A 451 23.52 -0.83 -16.44
N ASN A 452 22.88 0.13 -17.11
CA ASN A 452 23.08 0.34 -18.55
C ASN A 452 24.39 1.07 -18.87
N LEU A 453 25.06 1.65 -17.87
CA LEU A 453 26.36 2.32 -17.98
C LEU A 453 27.44 1.57 -17.18
N SER A 454 28.71 1.85 -17.50
CA SER A 454 29.84 1.32 -16.73
C SER A 454 30.18 2.22 -15.54
N HIS A 455 30.52 1.59 -14.42
CA HIS A 455 30.84 2.25 -13.15
C HIS A 455 32.13 1.72 -12.56
N ASP A 456 32.90 2.62 -11.94
CA ASP A 456 34.24 2.30 -11.45
C ASP A 456 34.21 1.66 -10.06
N ALA A 457 35.27 0.94 -9.70
CA ALA A 457 35.43 0.45 -8.33
C ALA A 457 35.49 1.66 -7.37
N GLY A 458 34.79 1.57 -6.24
CA GLY A 458 34.68 2.66 -5.26
C GLY A 458 33.56 3.66 -5.55
N ALA A 459 32.86 3.54 -6.69
CA ALA A 459 31.65 4.30 -7.01
C ALA A 459 30.64 4.25 -5.87
N LEU A 460 29.96 5.38 -5.64
CA LEU A 460 28.96 5.49 -4.59
C LEU A 460 27.70 4.72 -5.03
N VAL A 461 27.12 3.95 -4.11
CA VAL A 461 25.84 3.25 -4.35
C VAL A 461 24.82 3.71 -3.33
N ARG A 462 23.67 4.19 -3.80
CA ARG A 462 22.50 4.52 -2.97
C ARG A 462 21.26 3.82 -3.47
N SER A 463 20.22 3.72 -2.65
CA SER A 463 18.90 3.29 -3.11
C SER A 463 17.95 4.45 -3.31
N SER A 464 16.95 4.26 -4.15
CA SER A 464 15.91 5.24 -4.45
C SER A 464 14.53 4.59 -4.49
N LEU A 465 13.50 5.33 -4.05
CA LEU A 465 12.10 4.94 -4.21
C LEU A 465 11.52 5.40 -5.55
N SER A 466 12.18 6.31 -6.28
CA SER A 466 11.77 6.76 -7.62
C SER A 466 12.92 7.40 -8.38
N ALA A 467 13.64 6.61 -9.18
CA ALA A 467 14.88 7.07 -9.81
C ALA A 467 14.70 8.20 -10.83
N ASP A 468 13.51 8.31 -11.44
CA ASP A 468 13.14 9.39 -12.37
C ASP A 468 12.27 10.48 -11.74
N GLY A 469 11.97 10.35 -10.44
CA GLY A 469 11.12 11.28 -9.69
C GLY A 469 9.63 11.21 -10.03
N ILE A 470 9.19 10.21 -10.79
CA ILE A 470 7.80 10.00 -11.21
C ILE A 470 7.31 8.61 -10.82
N HIS A 471 8.04 7.56 -11.22
CA HIS A 471 7.59 6.18 -11.08
C HIS A 471 8.10 5.56 -9.78
N PRO A 472 7.24 4.92 -8.97
CA PRO A 472 7.69 4.20 -7.79
C PRO A 472 8.52 2.98 -8.18
N GLN A 473 9.67 2.82 -7.55
CA GLN A 473 10.48 1.60 -7.63
C GLN A 473 9.80 0.44 -6.89
N GLN A 474 10.27 -0.79 -7.10
CA GLN A 474 9.65 -1.98 -6.49
C GLN A 474 9.40 -1.85 -4.97
N ALA A 475 10.37 -1.34 -4.21
CA ALA A 475 10.21 -1.10 -2.77
C ALA A 475 9.06 -0.12 -2.47
N ALA A 476 8.95 0.96 -3.25
CA ALA A 476 7.88 1.95 -3.14
C ALA A 476 6.50 1.36 -3.51
N HIS A 477 6.42 0.53 -4.55
CA HIS A 477 5.19 -0.20 -4.88
C HIS A 477 4.72 -1.13 -3.76
N ARG A 478 5.65 -1.81 -3.06
CA ARG A 478 5.32 -2.64 -1.89
C ARG A 478 4.78 -1.79 -0.74
N GLN A 479 5.36 -0.62 -0.49
CA GLN A 479 4.89 0.31 0.55
C GLN A 479 3.48 0.85 0.24
N ILE A 480 3.23 1.28 -1.01
CA ILE A 480 1.89 1.71 -1.43
C ILE A 480 0.88 0.55 -1.33
N ALA A 481 1.27 -0.67 -1.71
CA ALA A 481 0.40 -1.84 -1.58
C ALA A 481 0.05 -2.16 -0.13
N ALA A 482 1.01 -2.07 0.79
CA ALA A 482 0.77 -2.23 2.22
C ALA A 482 -0.21 -1.17 2.76
N LYS A 483 -0.05 0.08 2.31
CA LYS A 483 -0.94 1.20 2.63
C LYS A 483 -2.36 1.02 2.07
N ALA A 484 -2.49 0.37 0.92
CA ALA A 484 -3.78 0.05 0.31
C ALA A 484 -4.49 -1.14 0.98
N ALA A 485 -3.76 -2.05 1.65
CA ALA A 485 -4.32 -3.29 2.21
C ALA A 485 -5.57 -3.11 3.11
N PRO A 486 -5.65 -2.09 3.99
CA PRO A 486 -6.87 -1.72 4.71
C PRO A 486 -8.11 -1.53 3.83
N VAL A 487 -7.96 -0.79 2.74
CA VAL A 487 -9.03 -0.50 1.77
C VAL A 487 -9.41 -1.79 1.05
N LEU A 488 -8.43 -2.61 0.65
CA LEU A 488 -8.69 -3.87 -0.04
C LEU A 488 -9.43 -4.89 0.84
N ARG A 489 -9.15 -4.89 2.15
CA ARG A 489 -9.92 -5.70 3.10
C ARG A 489 -11.39 -5.27 3.14
N ARG A 490 -11.67 -3.95 3.17
CA ARG A 490 -13.04 -3.40 3.10
C ARG A 490 -13.73 -3.75 1.78
N ILE A 491 -13.02 -3.66 0.67
CA ILE A 491 -13.48 -4.11 -0.64
C ILE A 491 -13.85 -5.60 -0.62
N GLY A 492 -13.02 -6.46 -0.04
CA GLY A 492 -13.32 -7.89 0.11
C GLY A 492 -14.56 -8.17 0.95
N ALA A 493 -14.87 -7.30 1.91
CA ALA A 493 -16.05 -7.42 2.77
C ALA A 493 -17.38 -7.07 2.05
N VAL A 494 -17.36 -6.38 0.91
CA VAL A 494 -18.56 -5.90 0.18
C VAL A 494 -19.55 -7.02 -0.14
N ARG A 495 -19.06 -8.17 -0.61
CA ARG A 495 -19.90 -9.34 -0.97
C ARG A 495 -19.91 -10.42 0.12
N THR A 496 -19.17 -10.25 1.20
CA THR A 496 -19.10 -11.22 2.29
C THR A 496 -20.36 -11.08 3.17
N PRO A 497 -21.20 -12.13 3.29
CA PRO A 497 -22.36 -12.10 4.19
C PRO A 497 -21.94 -11.76 5.62
N TRP A 498 -22.70 -10.88 6.28
CA TRP A 498 -22.31 -10.33 7.58
C TRP A 498 -23.47 -10.13 8.56
N ILE A 499 -24.69 -9.92 8.07
CA ILE A 499 -25.86 -9.68 8.92
C ILE A 499 -26.15 -10.91 9.77
N ASP A 500 -26.07 -10.74 11.08
CA ASP A 500 -26.47 -11.73 12.09
C ASP A 500 -27.76 -11.26 12.77
N ALA A 501 -28.87 -11.90 12.43
CA ALA A 501 -30.19 -11.58 12.97
C ALA A 501 -30.34 -11.89 14.47
N ALA A 502 -29.42 -12.66 15.07
CA ALA A 502 -29.41 -12.90 16.51
C ALA A 502 -28.91 -11.68 17.31
N ARG A 503 -28.27 -10.71 16.64
CA ARG A 503 -27.73 -9.50 17.27
C ARG A 503 -28.71 -8.34 17.13
N SER A 504 -28.94 -7.61 18.21
CA SER A 504 -29.73 -6.38 18.18
C SER A 504 -28.99 -5.25 17.47
N PHE A 505 -27.66 -5.24 17.58
CA PHE A 505 -26.75 -4.42 16.78
C PHE A 505 -25.35 -5.03 16.72
N GLU A 506 -24.58 -4.62 15.72
CA GLU A 506 -23.17 -4.98 15.60
C GLU A 506 -22.41 -3.89 14.84
N ILE A 507 -21.20 -3.58 15.31
CA ILE A 507 -20.27 -2.66 14.67
C ILE A 507 -18.96 -3.41 14.43
N ASP A 508 -18.53 -3.43 13.18
CA ASP A 508 -17.25 -3.97 12.73
C ASP A 508 -16.39 -2.79 12.26
N PHE A 509 -15.53 -2.30 13.17
CA PHE A 509 -14.66 -1.15 12.90
C PHE A 509 -13.54 -1.49 11.92
N VAL A 510 -13.18 -2.77 11.81
CA VAL A 510 -12.13 -3.25 10.89
C VAL A 510 -12.59 -3.12 9.44
N ASN A 511 -13.83 -3.52 9.16
CA ASN A 511 -14.43 -3.46 7.82
C ASN A 511 -15.30 -2.22 7.60
N ARG A 512 -15.38 -1.32 8.58
CA ARG A 512 -16.18 -0.09 8.57
C ARG A 512 -17.65 -0.32 8.18
N ARG A 513 -18.28 -1.30 8.83
CA ARG A 513 -19.70 -1.61 8.63
C ARG A 513 -20.41 -1.78 9.95
N ALA A 514 -21.71 -1.52 9.95
CA ALA A 514 -22.57 -1.71 11.11
C ALA A 514 -23.91 -2.29 10.69
N GLN A 515 -24.55 -2.99 11.62
CA GLN A 515 -25.94 -3.40 11.52
C GLN A 515 -26.73 -3.03 12.78
N ARG A 516 -28.03 -2.81 12.58
CA ARG A 516 -29.01 -2.60 13.65
C ARG A 516 -30.29 -3.34 13.28
N GLY A 517 -30.73 -4.25 14.13
CA GLY A 517 -31.95 -5.04 13.91
C GLY A 517 -31.93 -5.84 12.61
N GLY A 518 -30.79 -6.42 12.24
CA GLY A 518 -30.66 -7.19 11.00
C GLY A 518 -30.53 -6.36 9.72
N VAL A 519 -30.31 -5.05 9.81
CA VAL A 519 -30.17 -4.16 8.64
C VAL A 519 -28.87 -3.38 8.71
N THR A 520 -28.16 -3.26 7.58
CA THR A 520 -26.95 -2.44 7.48
C THR A 520 -27.26 -0.96 7.70
N VAL A 521 -26.45 -0.30 8.53
CA VAL A 521 -26.54 1.14 8.82
C VAL A 521 -25.14 1.78 8.76
N PRO A 522 -25.02 3.10 8.47
CA PRO A 522 -23.76 3.81 8.60
C PRO A 522 -23.25 3.78 10.05
N ILE A 523 -21.94 3.64 10.27
CA ILE A 523 -21.36 3.62 11.62
C ILE A 523 -21.66 4.93 12.34
N GLU A 524 -21.56 6.05 11.63
CA GLU A 524 -21.76 7.41 12.14
C GLU A 524 -23.21 7.66 12.61
N SER A 525 -24.16 6.81 12.19
CA SER A 525 -25.55 6.87 12.67
C SER A 525 -25.73 6.23 14.05
N ILE A 526 -24.75 5.46 14.51
CA ILE A 526 -24.83 4.70 15.76
C ILE A 526 -23.63 4.94 16.70
N VAL A 527 -22.52 5.49 16.20
CA VAL A 527 -21.31 5.81 16.97
C VAL A 527 -20.97 7.28 16.82
N SER A 528 -20.69 7.95 17.93
CA SER A 528 -20.12 9.30 17.95
C SER A 528 -18.87 9.35 18.81
N CYS A 529 -18.01 10.33 18.56
CA CYS A 529 -16.82 10.61 19.34
C CYS A 529 -16.77 12.09 19.70
N THR A 530 -16.49 12.40 20.97
CA THR A 530 -16.15 13.76 21.40
C THR A 530 -14.72 13.76 21.92
N ARG A 531 -13.89 14.68 21.42
CA ARG A 531 -12.51 14.89 21.88
C ARG A 531 -12.12 16.35 21.70
N ALA A 532 -11.67 16.99 22.77
CA ALA A 532 -11.33 18.42 22.80
C ALA A 532 -9.97 18.77 22.16
N SER A 533 -9.22 17.78 21.68
CA SER A 533 -7.94 17.95 20.98
C SER A 533 -7.88 17.11 19.71
N ALA A 534 -6.98 17.42 18.78
CA ALA A 534 -6.63 16.47 17.73
C ALA A 534 -5.98 15.21 18.36
N GLY A 535 -5.95 14.11 17.60
CA GLY A 535 -5.24 12.89 17.98
C GLY A 535 -4.55 12.29 16.75
N LYS A 536 -3.72 11.27 16.94
CA LYS A 536 -3.11 10.55 15.80
C LYS A 536 -3.57 9.11 15.73
N ALA A 537 -3.65 8.55 14.52
CA ALA A 537 -3.89 7.13 14.31
C ALA A 537 -2.78 6.53 13.46
N PHE A 538 -2.41 5.28 13.74
CA PHE A 538 -1.43 4.54 12.96
C PHE A 538 -2.16 3.59 12.01
N ASP A 539 -1.80 3.64 10.73
CA ASP A 539 -2.39 2.80 9.69
C ASP A 539 -1.62 1.50 9.42
N GLY A 540 -0.49 1.29 10.10
CA GLY A 540 0.43 0.16 9.87
C GLY A 540 1.75 0.57 9.22
N LEU A 541 1.80 1.75 8.59
CA LEU A 541 2.99 2.30 7.92
C LEU A 541 3.31 3.73 8.40
N SER A 542 2.28 4.55 8.61
CA SER A 542 2.39 5.96 8.96
C SER A 542 1.33 6.44 9.94
N TRP A 543 1.62 7.57 10.57
CA TRP A 543 0.71 8.26 11.47
C TRP A 543 -0.03 9.37 10.74
N SER A 544 -1.33 9.46 10.96
CA SER A 544 -2.17 10.53 10.41
C SER A 544 -2.81 11.36 11.52
N ASP A 545 -2.94 12.66 11.29
CA ASP A 545 -3.67 13.56 12.17
C ASP A 545 -5.17 13.36 12.01
N ILE A 546 -5.86 13.18 13.13
CA ILE A 546 -7.30 13.01 13.21
C ILE A 546 -7.90 14.24 13.89
N PRO A 547 -8.80 14.97 13.21
CA PRO A 547 -9.46 16.15 13.77
C PRO A 547 -10.17 15.89 15.10
N GLN A 548 -10.47 16.97 15.82
CA GLN A 548 -11.35 16.92 17.00
C GLN A 548 -12.69 16.27 16.62
N ASN A 549 -13.28 15.55 17.57
CA ASN A 549 -14.59 14.89 17.44
C ASN A 549 -14.71 13.86 16.28
N ALA A 550 -13.61 13.49 15.63
CA ALA A 550 -13.59 12.44 14.61
C ALA A 550 -13.20 11.08 15.22
N LEU A 551 -13.81 10.02 14.69
CA LEU A 551 -13.43 8.64 15.00
C LEU A 551 -12.00 8.38 14.53
N ARG A 552 -11.17 7.80 15.40
CA ARG A 552 -9.77 7.47 15.10
C ARG A 552 -9.65 6.03 14.63
N TYR A 553 -9.79 5.80 13.34
CA TYR A 553 -9.59 4.46 12.80
C TYR A 553 -8.10 4.10 12.76
N ALA A 554 -7.74 2.98 13.37
CA ALA A 554 -6.53 2.26 13.01
C ALA A 554 -6.81 1.54 11.69
N ASP A 555 -6.26 2.03 10.57
CA ASP A 555 -6.53 1.44 9.25
C ASP A 555 -6.11 -0.05 9.18
N GLY A 556 -5.32 -0.55 10.13
CA GLY A 556 -5.00 -1.96 10.29
C GLY A 556 -5.99 -2.83 11.09
N GLY A 557 -6.91 -2.29 11.91
CA GLY A 557 -7.66 -3.18 12.81
C GLY A 557 -8.64 -2.61 13.85
N GLY A 558 -9.17 -1.40 13.70
CA GLY A 558 -10.32 -0.99 14.54
C GLY A 558 -10.40 0.50 14.88
N LEU A 559 -11.16 0.82 15.93
CA LEU A 559 -11.31 2.16 16.47
C LEU A 559 -10.36 2.36 17.66
N PHE A 560 -9.51 3.39 17.61
CA PHE A 560 -8.73 3.85 18.75
C PHE A 560 -9.61 4.59 19.76
N VAL A 561 -9.55 4.17 21.02
CA VAL A 561 -10.19 4.81 22.17
C VAL A 561 -9.18 4.89 23.31
N GLU A 562 -8.64 6.08 23.55
CA GLU A 562 -7.59 6.30 24.54
C GLU A 562 -8.03 7.26 25.66
N PRO A 563 -7.54 7.07 26.90
CA PRO A 563 -7.78 8.03 27.99
C PRO A 563 -7.06 9.36 27.74
N GLU A 564 -7.21 10.35 28.61
CA GLU A 564 -6.38 11.56 28.57
C GLU A 564 -4.91 11.20 28.80
N ALA A 565 -3.99 11.88 28.12
CA ALA A 565 -2.56 11.69 28.32
C ALA A 565 -1.78 12.99 28.12
N THR A 566 -0.76 13.22 28.95
CA THR A 566 0.12 14.39 28.90
C THR A 566 1.55 13.98 28.64
N ASN A 567 2.07 14.38 27.48
CA ASN A 567 3.49 14.27 27.21
C ASN A 567 4.20 15.45 27.88
N VAL A 568 5.04 15.13 28.86
CA VAL A 568 5.68 16.12 29.72
C VAL A 568 7.00 16.67 29.14
N LEU A 569 7.45 16.12 28.01
CA LEU A 569 8.63 16.63 27.31
C LEU A 569 8.29 17.96 26.64
N LEU A 570 9.25 18.89 26.63
CA LEU A 570 9.00 20.24 26.09
C LEU A 570 9.19 20.30 24.58
N ASP A 571 10.05 19.46 24.01
CA ASP A 571 10.32 19.43 22.57
C ASP A 571 10.43 18.00 22.06
N THR A 572 9.32 17.48 21.55
CA THR A 572 9.26 16.15 20.91
C THR A 572 9.22 16.23 19.40
N ALA A 573 8.97 17.44 18.92
CA ALA A 573 8.96 17.82 17.53
C ALA A 573 10.37 18.18 16.99
N PHE A 574 11.37 18.26 17.86
CA PHE A 574 12.68 18.85 17.56
C PHE A 574 12.55 20.26 16.96
N ALA A 575 11.53 21.00 17.38
CA ALA A 575 10.95 22.15 16.69
C ALA A 575 11.85 23.40 16.68
N GLU A 576 12.86 23.46 17.54
CA GLU A 576 13.80 24.59 17.64
C GLU A 576 15.16 24.33 16.97
N ALA A 577 15.30 23.23 16.22
CA ALA A 577 16.57 22.91 15.58
C ALA A 577 16.71 23.61 14.21
N ASP A 578 17.20 24.85 14.24
CA ASP A 578 17.60 25.64 13.06
C ASP A 578 18.92 25.14 12.45
N GLY A 579 18.93 23.89 11.98
CA GLY A 579 19.99 23.35 11.11
C GLY A 579 21.40 23.21 11.72
N SER A 580 21.64 23.61 12.97
CA SER A 580 22.98 23.59 13.58
C SER A 580 23.09 22.80 14.91
N GLY A 581 21.98 22.40 15.53
CA GLY A 581 22.01 21.64 16.80
C GLY A 581 20.65 21.15 17.28
N LEU A 582 20.68 20.28 18.30
CA LEU A 582 19.49 19.91 19.08
C LEU A 582 18.99 21.12 19.88
N SER A 583 17.67 21.22 20.10
CA SER A 583 17.09 22.24 21.00
C SER A 583 17.80 22.24 22.37
N PRO A 584 17.99 23.41 23.03
CA PRO A 584 18.64 23.52 24.34
C PRO A 584 18.00 22.66 25.45
N VAL A 585 16.77 22.18 25.26
CA VAL A 585 16.12 21.27 26.20
C VAL A 585 16.71 19.85 26.17
N TRP A 586 17.58 19.53 25.20
CA TRP A 586 18.27 18.24 25.10
C TRP A 586 19.75 18.37 25.47
N THR A 587 20.23 17.50 26.37
CA THR A 587 21.66 17.35 26.68
C THR A 587 22.21 16.09 26.01
N THR A 588 23.41 16.19 25.45
CA THR A 588 24.10 15.09 24.77
C THR A 588 25.32 14.59 25.55
N MET A 589 25.67 13.33 25.32
CA MET A 589 26.83 12.68 25.91
C MET A 589 27.40 11.70 24.87
N PHE A 590 28.29 12.19 24.00
CA PHE A 590 28.83 11.42 22.87
C PHE A 590 30.34 11.12 22.95
N ARG A 591 30.96 11.30 24.13
CA ARG A 591 32.29 10.74 24.45
C ARG A 591 33.41 11.10 23.46
N GLY A 592 33.40 12.35 22.97
CA GLY A 592 34.41 12.86 22.03
C GLY A 592 34.08 12.64 20.55
N LEU A 593 32.93 12.02 20.24
CA LEU A 593 32.40 11.96 18.88
C LEU A 593 31.73 13.28 18.48
N THR A 594 31.80 13.58 17.19
CA THR A 594 31.08 14.68 16.56
C THR A 594 29.68 14.22 16.18
N ALA A 595 28.67 15.01 16.54
CA ALA A 595 27.28 14.78 16.16
C ALA A 595 26.83 15.78 15.09
N SER A 596 26.09 15.31 14.09
CA SER A 596 25.34 16.15 13.15
C SER A 596 23.89 15.72 13.09
N TYR A 597 23.01 16.69 12.80
CA TYR A 597 21.55 16.52 12.83
C TYR A 597 20.92 16.95 11.51
N GLU A 598 19.94 16.19 11.05
CA GLU A 598 19.03 16.55 9.96
C GLU A 598 17.61 16.29 10.44
N PHE A 599 16.68 17.21 10.15
CA PHE A 599 15.29 17.13 10.57
C PHE A 599 14.36 17.11 9.37
N PHE A 600 13.42 16.18 9.36
CA PHE A 600 12.44 16.03 8.29
C PHE A 600 11.16 15.37 8.81
N ARG A 601 10.13 15.31 7.97
CA ARG A 601 8.95 14.48 8.21
C ARG A 601 9.04 13.20 7.41
N GLU A 602 8.65 12.10 8.03
CA GLU A 602 8.47 10.82 7.36
C GLU A 602 7.37 10.05 8.08
N ASN A 603 6.50 9.39 7.31
CA ASN A 603 5.41 8.58 7.83
C ASN A 603 4.53 9.35 8.85
N GLY A 604 4.35 10.65 8.61
CA GLY A 604 3.56 11.56 9.45
C GLY A 604 4.17 11.95 10.80
N LEU A 605 5.41 11.50 11.08
CA LEU A 605 6.15 11.87 12.28
C LEU A 605 7.29 12.83 11.94
N LYS A 606 7.66 13.68 12.90
CA LYS A 606 8.92 14.44 12.83
C LYS A 606 10.07 13.52 13.25
N VAL A 607 11.12 13.53 12.45
CA VAL A 607 12.28 12.65 12.58
C VAL A 607 13.53 13.50 12.74
N MET A 608 14.37 13.11 13.71
CA MET A 608 15.76 13.54 13.79
C MET A 608 16.66 12.43 13.27
N ARG A 609 17.46 12.74 12.26
CA ARG A 609 18.61 11.92 11.87
C ARG A 609 19.84 12.38 12.63
N LEU A 610 20.36 11.50 13.48
CA LEU A 610 21.59 11.68 14.23
C LEU A 610 22.71 10.90 13.54
N ARG A 611 23.78 11.60 13.13
CA ARG A 611 25.04 10.97 12.75
C ARG A 611 26.10 11.24 13.79
N LEU A 612 26.74 10.19 14.29
CA LEU A 612 27.88 10.22 15.20
C LEU A 612 29.13 9.78 14.44
N SER A 613 30.16 10.63 14.40
CA SER A 613 31.40 10.34 13.68
C SER A 613 32.65 10.69 14.50
N GLY A 614 33.73 9.93 14.33
CA GLY A 614 35.03 10.18 14.95
C GLY A 614 35.55 9.00 15.76
N THR A 615 36.51 9.26 16.64
CA THR A 615 37.09 8.25 17.55
C THR A 615 36.67 8.57 18.97
N ALA A 616 36.10 7.60 19.67
CA ALA A 616 35.69 7.79 21.05
C ALA A 616 36.92 8.05 21.95
N THR A 617 36.89 9.11 22.75
CA THR A 617 37.98 9.48 23.66
C THR A 617 37.83 8.82 25.03
N SER A 618 36.64 8.33 25.37
CA SER A 618 36.34 7.63 26.63
C SER A 618 35.30 6.54 26.45
N SER A 619 35.31 5.54 27.33
CA SER A 619 34.31 4.48 27.31
C SER A 619 33.05 4.85 28.09
N GLY A 620 31.87 4.42 27.62
CA GLY A 620 30.59 4.62 28.32
C GLY A 620 29.41 4.91 27.38
N SER A 621 28.20 5.09 27.93
CA SER A 621 27.00 5.28 27.11
C SER A 621 27.09 6.52 26.21
N MET A 622 26.70 6.36 24.95
CA MET A 622 26.39 7.44 24.03
C MET A 622 24.88 7.71 24.13
N SER A 623 24.48 8.92 24.55
CA SER A 623 23.07 9.18 24.83
C SER A 623 22.73 10.66 24.72
N PHE A 624 21.45 10.95 24.58
CA PHE A 624 20.90 12.27 24.84
C PHE A 624 19.66 12.14 25.73
N TYR A 625 19.36 13.19 26.49
CA TYR A 625 18.27 13.20 27.46
C TYR A 625 17.75 14.62 27.68
N HIS A 626 16.55 14.73 28.22
CA HIS A 626 15.94 16.03 28.50
C HIS A 626 16.68 16.72 29.65
N ALA A 627 17.28 17.88 29.37
CA ALA A 627 18.36 18.54 30.11
C ALA A 627 17.91 19.16 31.44
N ASN A 628 16.88 20.01 31.42
CA ASN A 628 16.73 21.06 32.45
C ASN A 628 15.31 21.33 32.98
N THR A 629 14.35 20.44 32.70
CA THR A 629 13.11 20.37 33.49
C THR A 629 12.94 18.92 33.87
N TRP A 630 13.50 18.59 35.03
CA TRP A 630 13.18 17.34 35.67
C TRP A 630 11.68 17.30 35.89
N VAL A 631 11.04 16.23 35.42
CA VAL A 631 9.59 16.14 35.47
C VAL A 631 9.22 15.82 36.91
N PRO A 632 8.45 16.66 37.61
CA PRO A 632 8.07 16.40 38.99
C PRO A 632 7.41 15.03 39.10
N ALA A 633 7.97 14.19 39.97
CA ALA A 633 7.48 12.85 40.22
C ALA A 633 7.63 12.49 41.71
N SER A 634 6.93 11.45 42.13
CA SER A 634 6.95 10.99 43.52
C SER A 634 6.99 9.48 43.60
N ALA A 635 7.42 8.96 44.76
CA ALA A 635 7.37 7.55 45.05
C ALA A 635 5.93 7.00 44.88
N GLY A 636 5.82 5.80 44.31
CA GLY A 636 4.57 5.12 44.00
C GLY A 636 3.99 5.45 42.62
N GLN A 637 4.48 6.49 41.93
CA GLN A 637 4.04 6.78 40.57
C GLN A 637 4.69 5.85 39.55
N THR A 638 3.93 5.50 38.52
CA THR A 638 4.43 4.80 37.33
C THR A 638 4.59 5.78 36.18
N TRP A 639 5.68 5.64 35.42
CA TRP A 639 6.01 6.46 34.28
C TRP A 639 6.43 5.59 33.10
N THR A 640 6.04 5.99 31.89
CA THR A 640 6.38 5.30 30.65
C THR A 640 7.04 6.25 29.65
N ALA A 641 8.20 5.83 29.15
CA ALA A 641 8.96 6.47 28.09
C ALA A 641 8.77 5.71 26.77
N LYS A 642 8.53 6.43 25.67
CA LYS A 642 8.41 5.86 24.33
C LYS A 642 9.12 6.71 23.28
N PHE A 643 9.69 6.07 22.25
CA PHE A 643 10.06 6.69 20.97
C PHE A 643 10.15 5.63 19.87
N TRP A 644 10.30 6.06 18.62
CA TRP A 644 10.61 5.17 17.49
C TRP A 644 12.01 5.44 16.98
N ALA A 645 12.73 4.40 16.57
CA ALA A 645 14.03 4.55 15.95
C ALA A 645 14.32 3.46 14.91
N ARG A 646 15.26 3.75 14.00
CA ARG A 646 15.83 2.81 13.05
C ARG A 646 17.30 3.13 12.77
N ARG A 647 18.08 2.12 12.43
CA ARG A 647 19.49 2.25 12.04
C ARG A 647 19.61 2.48 10.55
N ILE A 648 20.41 3.47 10.15
CA ILE A 648 20.69 3.82 8.75
C ILE A 648 21.94 3.09 8.27
N VAL A 649 23.09 3.45 8.84
CA VAL A 649 24.42 2.95 8.46
C VAL A 649 25.28 2.88 9.72
N GLY A 650 26.30 2.01 9.73
CA GLY A 650 27.52 2.39 10.42
C GLY A 650 28.56 1.31 10.68
N GLU A 651 29.82 1.75 10.69
CA GLU A 651 30.98 1.02 11.18
C GLU A 651 31.10 1.19 12.70
N GLY A 652 31.42 0.11 13.41
CA GLY A 652 31.49 0.04 14.87
C GLY A 652 30.62 -1.09 15.45
N SER A 653 30.80 -1.39 16.74
CA SER A 653 30.06 -2.45 17.47
C SER A 653 28.54 -2.33 17.34
N ASP A 654 27.81 -3.44 17.53
CA ASP A 654 26.35 -3.52 17.45
C ASP A 654 25.63 -2.33 18.11
N LEU A 655 24.93 -1.54 17.29
CA LEU A 655 24.17 -0.36 17.72
C LEU A 655 22.91 -0.80 18.48
N ASN A 656 23.02 -0.92 19.80
CA ASN A 656 21.88 -1.07 20.68
C ASN A 656 21.24 0.30 20.96
N ILE A 657 19.99 0.50 20.53
CA ILE A 657 19.21 1.69 20.88
C ILE A 657 18.33 1.35 22.09
N GLN A 658 18.25 2.27 23.06
CA GLN A 658 17.48 2.02 24.29
C GLN A 658 16.62 3.21 24.70
N SER A 659 15.41 2.90 25.16
CA SER A 659 14.56 3.81 25.93
C SER A 659 14.79 3.60 27.42
N SER A 660 14.72 4.69 28.18
CA SER A 660 14.94 4.68 29.62
C SER A 660 14.01 5.62 30.36
N VAL A 661 13.49 5.14 31.49
CA VAL A 661 12.87 5.96 32.53
C VAL A 661 13.79 5.96 33.75
N GLU A 662 14.31 7.13 34.12
CA GLU A 662 15.20 7.32 35.27
C GLU A 662 14.45 8.01 36.42
N GLU A 663 14.69 7.51 37.63
CA GLU A 663 14.17 8.01 38.92
C GLU A 663 15.27 8.86 39.58
N LEU A 664 14.99 10.14 39.87
CA LEU A 664 15.99 11.08 40.35
C LEU A 664 15.57 11.82 41.63
N ASN A 665 16.57 12.23 42.40
CA ASN A 665 16.40 13.11 43.55
C ASN A 665 16.34 14.60 43.14
N SER A 666 16.22 15.50 44.11
CA SER A 666 16.22 16.97 43.92
C SER A 666 17.57 17.57 43.49
N ALA A 667 18.63 16.77 43.40
CA ALA A 667 19.94 17.19 42.89
C ALA A 667 20.22 16.63 41.49
N GLY A 668 19.27 15.90 40.90
CA GLY A 668 19.44 15.25 39.60
C GLY A 668 20.29 13.97 39.64
N ASN A 669 20.59 13.44 40.83
CA ASN A 669 21.25 12.15 40.97
C ASN A 669 20.23 11.04 40.73
N ILE A 670 20.63 10.05 39.92
CA ILE A 670 19.83 8.87 39.60
C ILE A 670 19.82 7.96 40.82
N PHE A 671 18.62 7.62 41.32
CA PHE A 671 18.46 6.52 42.26
C PHE A 671 18.45 5.19 41.52
N SER A 672 17.72 5.12 40.41
CA SER A 672 17.58 3.91 39.61
C SER A 672 16.97 4.23 38.24
N GLY A 673 16.97 3.25 37.33
CA GLY A 673 16.32 3.38 36.02
C GLY A 673 15.92 2.03 35.45
N THR A 674 14.97 2.06 34.52
CA THR A 674 14.60 0.90 33.69
C THR A 674 15.00 1.20 32.26
N TYR A 675 15.80 0.30 31.66
CA TYR A 675 16.27 0.42 30.28
C TYR A 675 15.66 -0.70 29.44
N SER A 676 15.12 -0.34 28.28
CA SER A 676 14.57 -1.28 27.29
C SER A 676 15.27 -1.03 25.97
N GLY A 677 16.08 -2.00 25.55
CA GLY A 677 16.99 -1.86 24.42
C GLY A 677 16.96 -3.05 23.47
N ARG A 678 17.18 -2.79 22.19
CA ARG A 678 17.41 -3.80 21.17
C ARG A 678 18.28 -3.24 20.05
N THR A 679 18.93 -4.12 19.30
CA THR A 679 19.62 -3.73 18.06
C THR A 679 18.62 -3.17 17.07
N ALA A 680 18.81 -1.92 16.67
CA ALA A 680 17.91 -1.28 15.72
C ALA A 680 18.13 -1.84 14.31
N SER A 681 17.04 -2.21 13.63
CA SER A 681 17.03 -2.60 12.22
C SER A 681 16.89 -1.39 11.30
N ARG A 682 16.94 -1.58 9.98
CA ARG A 682 16.58 -0.54 9.00
C ARG A 682 15.10 -0.15 9.03
N ASN A 683 14.25 -1.02 9.59
CA ASN A 683 12.84 -0.73 9.81
C ASN A 683 12.63 0.03 11.12
N TRP A 684 11.62 0.90 11.11
CA TRP A 684 11.14 1.58 12.31
C TRP A 684 10.77 0.60 13.41
N SER A 685 11.19 0.91 14.61
CA SER A 685 11.00 0.09 15.80
C SER A 685 10.58 0.96 16.97
N GLU A 686 9.52 0.57 17.68
CA GLU A 686 9.06 1.24 18.89
C GLU A 686 9.86 0.81 20.13
N PHE A 687 10.43 1.75 20.86
CA PHE A 687 11.19 1.51 22.10
C PHE A 687 10.40 2.06 23.29
N VAL A 688 10.01 1.17 24.21
CA VAL A 688 9.20 1.51 25.38
C VAL A 688 9.87 1.03 26.66
N ALA A 689 9.93 1.90 27.68
CA ALA A 689 10.37 1.56 29.03
C ALA A 689 9.36 2.09 30.05
N THR A 690 8.99 1.25 31.02
CA THR A 690 8.04 1.60 32.08
C THR A 690 8.67 1.36 33.45
N ARG A 691 8.46 2.28 34.40
CA ARG A 691 8.99 2.17 35.76
C ARG A 691 8.00 2.71 36.79
N THR A 692 7.78 1.95 37.86
CA THR A 692 7.18 2.46 39.11
C THR A 692 8.28 2.89 40.05
N PHE A 693 8.26 4.13 40.52
CA PHE A 693 9.25 4.66 41.45
C PHE A 693 9.00 4.17 42.87
N SER A 694 10.05 3.68 43.53
CA SER A 694 9.94 3.08 44.85
C SER A 694 10.70 3.85 45.93
N ASN A 695 11.60 4.76 45.56
CA ASN A 695 12.41 5.50 46.51
C ASN A 695 11.63 6.72 47.04
N ALA A 696 11.51 6.83 48.37
CA ALA A 696 10.83 7.95 49.02
C ALA A 696 11.46 9.32 48.74
N GLY A 697 12.75 9.36 48.36
CA GLY A 697 13.46 10.60 47.99
C GLY A 697 13.22 11.05 46.55
N THR A 698 12.38 10.35 45.80
CA THR A 698 12.08 10.66 44.39
C THR A 698 11.36 12.00 44.29
N VAL A 699 11.94 12.89 43.50
CA VAL A 699 11.37 14.21 43.19
C VAL A 699 11.12 14.33 41.69
N ASN A 700 11.77 13.48 40.87
CA ASN A 700 11.95 13.73 39.46
C ASN A 700 11.96 12.45 38.61
N ALA A 701 11.39 12.55 37.40
CA ALA A 701 11.49 11.57 36.33
C ALA A 701 12.26 12.14 35.12
N ARG A 702 12.91 11.26 34.35
CA ARG A 702 13.57 11.63 33.09
C ARG A 702 13.47 10.53 32.04
N LEU A 703 13.26 10.95 30.78
CA LEU A 703 13.54 10.16 29.58
C LEU A 703 15.03 10.29 29.22
N LYS A 704 15.70 9.15 29.04
CA LYS A 704 17.03 9.09 28.41
C LYS A 704 17.00 8.17 27.20
N VAL A 705 17.51 8.67 26.08
CA VAL A 705 17.67 7.91 24.83
C VAL A 705 19.13 7.51 24.70
N VAL A 706 19.39 6.21 24.71
CA VAL A 706 20.75 5.65 24.55
C VAL A 706 20.93 5.19 23.11
N VAL A 707 22.00 5.64 22.47
CA VAL A 707 22.36 5.34 21.08
C VAL A 707 23.69 4.60 21.07
N GLY A 708 23.65 3.28 21.33
CA GLY A 708 24.80 2.37 21.37
C GLY A 708 25.01 1.71 22.74
N ALA A 709 25.53 0.47 22.76
CA ALA A 709 25.79 -0.32 23.97
C ALA A 709 26.97 0.21 24.84
N GLY A 710 27.55 1.35 24.45
CA GLY A 710 28.70 1.98 25.07
C GLY A 710 29.80 2.23 24.05
N ALA A 711 30.26 3.47 23.96
CA ALA A 711 31.50 3.79 23.26
C ALA A 711 32.65 3.04 23.92
N VAL A 712 33.59 2.54 23.12
CA VAL A 712 34.87 1.99 23.57
C VAL A 712 35.97 2.98 23.20
N SER A 713 36.72 3.45 24.19
CA SER A 713 37.84 4.38 23.96
C SER A 713 38.78 3.86 22.87
N GLY A 714 39.16 4.72 21.93
CA GLY A 714 40.02 4.38 20.79
C GLY A 714 39.30 3.75 19.59
N THR A 715 38.01 3.42 19.71
CA THR A 715 37.23 2.87 18.59
C THR A 715 36.68 4.00 17.70
N ARG A 716 36.81 3.82 16.39
CA ARG A 716 36.19 4.72 15.40
C ARG A 716 34.71 4.36 15.23
N TYR A 717 33.88 5.39 15.17
CA TYR A 717 32.46 5.30 14.89
C TYR A 717 32.12 6.18 13.68
N ASP A 718 31.24 5.68 12.82
CA ASP A 718 30.48 6.47 11.84
C ASP A 718 29.09 5.84 11.78
N LEU A 719 28.20 6.30 12.65
CA LEU A 719 26.89 5.71 12.89
C LEU A 719 25.81 6.72 12.55
N THR A 720 24.77 6.29 11.83
CA THR A 720 23.61 7.13 11.55
C THR A 720 22.34 6.41 12.01
N THR A 721 21.50 7.11 12.78
CA THR A 721 20.21 6.61 13.27
C THR A 721 19.14 7.68 13.10
N ASP A 722 17.92 7.25 12.77
CA ASP A 722 16.74 8.10 12.84
C ASP A 722 16.02 7.86 14.16
N ILE A 723 15.55 8.92 14.79
CA ILE A 723 14.78 8.90 16.04
C ILE A 723 13.57 9.80 15.85
N ALA A 724 12.39 9.26 16.13
CA ALA A 724 11.12 9.95 16.02
C ALA A 724 10.39 9.92 17.36
N PHE A 725 9.78 11.05 17.68
CA PHE A 725 8.72 11.14 18.66
C PHE A 725 9.05 10.62 20.08
N PRO A 726 10.07 11.17 20.75
CA PRO A 726 10.23 10.92 22.18
C PRO A 726 9.01 11.38 22.97
N GLN A 727 8.57 10.57 23.93
CA GLN A 727 7.41 10.81 24.78
C GLN A 727 7.67 10.27 26.18
N LEU A 728 7.24 11.02 27.20
CA LEU A 728 7.24 10.59 28.60
C LEU A 728 5.87 10.92 29.19
N GLU A 729 5.21 9.93 29.78
CA GLU A 729 3.86 10.06 30.32
C GLU A 729 3.75 9.36 31.67
N SER A 730 2.90 9.87 32.55
CA SER A 730 2.55 9.16 33.79
C SER A 730 1.54 8.06 33.49
N GLY A 731 1.82 6.85 33.99
CA GLY A 731 1.03 5.64 33.74
C GLY A 731 1.89 4.47 33.26
N ALA A 732 1.26 3.30 33.18
CA ALA A 732 1.91 2.05 32.78
C ALA A 732 2.02 1.85 31.25
N HIS A 733 1.32 2.67 30.46
CA HIS A 733 1.27 2.58 29.00
C HIS A 733 1.46 3.97 28.40
N ALA A 734 2.14 4.05 27.25
CA ALA A 734 2.26 5.28 26.50
C ALA A 734 1.14 5.39 25.46
N SER A 735 0.47 6.53 25.42
CA SER A 735 -0.61 6.83 24.46
C SER A 735 -0.09 7.03 23.04
N SER A 736 -0.98 7.19 22.06
CA SER A 736 -0.60 7.65 20.72
C SER A 736 0.26 8.92 20.77
N PRO A 737 1.05 9.20 19.71
CA PRO A 737 1.96 10.32 19.69
C PRO A 737 1.28 11.67 20.05
N VAL A 738 1.71 12.33 21.13
CA VAL A 738 1.33 13.69 21.54
C VAL A 738 2.47 14.69 21.29
N GLU A 739 2.32 15.57 20.30
CA GLU A 739 3.37 16.52 19.87
C GLU A 739 3.52 17.68 20.87
N CYS A 740 4.77 18.01 21.20
CA CYS A 740 5.14 19.10 22.08
C CYS A 740 6.10 20.05 21.37
N ALA A 741 5.87 21.36 21.53
CA ALA A 741 6.68 22.42 20.96
C ALA A 741 6.82 23.57 21.98
N GLY A 742 7.88 23.51 22.78
CA GLY A 742 8.20 24.47 23.83
C GLY A 742 7.45 24.28 25.17
N ALA A 743 6.48 23.36 25.23
CA ALA A 743 5.68 23.10 26.42
C ALA A 743 5.14 21.66 26.43
N ALA A 744 4.83 21.15 27.63
CA ALA A 744 4.09 19.90 27.79
C ALA A 744 2.70 20.02 27.16
N THR A 745 2.26 18.98 26.44
CA THR A 745 0.98 18.96 25.73
C THR A 745 0.11 17.86 26.28
N THR A 746 -1.16 18.17 26.51
CA THR A 746 -2.19 17.18 26.88
C THR A 746 -3.07 16.88 25.68
N ARG A 747 -3.21 15.59 25.36
CA ARG A 747 -4.27 15.09 24.48
C ARG A 747 -5.48 14.73 25.33
N ALA A 748 -6.65 15.28 24.99
CA ALA A 748 -7.91 14.97 25.66
C ALA A 748 -8.34 13.51 25.44
N ALA A 749 -9.05 12.94 26.41
CA ALA A 749 -9.62 11.59 26.32
C ALA A 749 -10.59 11.45 25.14
N ASP A 750 -10.63 10.25 24.55
CA ASP A 750 -11.66 9.87 23.59
C ASP A 750 -12.95 9.52 24.34
N VAL A 751 -14.04 10.27 24.08
CA VAL A 751 -15.38 9.94 24.59
C VAL A 751 -16.20 9.36 23.44
N VAL A 752 -16.16 8.03 23.31
CA VAL A 752 -16.90 7.31 22.26
C VAL A 752 -18.24 6.83 22.83
N VAL A 753 -19.33 7.19 22.16
CA VAL A 753 -20.70 6.84 22.55
C VAL A 753 -21.37 6.03 21.46
N ILE A 754 -22.02 4.93 21.87
CA ILE A 754 -22.85 4.10 21.02
C ILE A 754 -24.31 4.37 21.36
N ALA A 755 -25.09 4.75 20.37
CA ALA A 755 -26.54 4.81 20.48
C ALA A 755 -27.10 3.38 20.36
N LEU A 756 -27.52 2.79 21.47
CA LEU A 756 -28.12 1.44 21.44
C LEU A 756 -29.56 1.49 20.90
N PRO A 757 -30.05 0.41 20.28
CA PRO A 757 -31.47 0.27 19.98
C PRO A 757 -32.33 0.39 21.26
N PRO A 758 -33.62 0.73 21.16
CA PRO A 758 -34.53 0.66 22.30
C PRO A 758 -34.49 -0.72 22.97
N GLY A 759 -34.51 -0.75 24.30
CA GLY A 759 -34.44 -1.97 25.10
C GLY A 759 -33.18 -2.06 25.96
N VAL A 760 -32.97 -3.25 26.52
CA VAL A 760 -31.82 -3.61 27.37
C VAL A 760 -30.96 -4.60 26.60
N HIS A 761 -29.65 -4.40 26.62
CA HIS A 761 -28.70 -5.18 25.84
C HIS A 761 -27.50 -5.59 26.66
N ASP A 762 -27.01 -6.80 26.38
CA ASP A 762 -25.70 -7.24 26.82
C ASP A 762 -24.68 -6.91 25.72
N VAL A 763 -23.75 -6.01 26.03
CA VAL A 763 -22.76 -5.48 25.11
C VAL A 763 -21.46 -6.24 25.25
N THR A 764 -20.94 -6.76 24.14
CA THR A 764 -19.61 -7.36 24.04
C THR A 764 -18.71 -6.45 23.21
N ILE A 765 -17.53 -6.13 23.75
CA ILE A 765 -16.46 -5.38 23.07
C ILE A 765 -15.36 -6.38 22.73
N THR A 766 -14.96 -6.43 21.46
CA THR A 766 -13.83 -7.24 21.00
C THR A 766 -12.67 -6.30 20.66
N TYR A 767 -11.54 -6.50 21.32
CA TYR A 767 -10.31 -5.73 21.09
C TYR A 767 -9.47 -6.32 19.96
N ALA A 768 -8.52 -5.55 19.43
CA ALA A 768 -7.67 -5.97 18.32
C ALA A 768 -6.77 -7.18 18.66
N ASP A 769 -6.50 -7.44 19.95
CA ASP A 769 -5.76 -8.62 20.43
C ASP A 769 -6.64 -9.89 20.54
N GLY A 770 -7.93 -9.78 20.19
CA GLY A 770 -8.91 -10.87 20.26
C GLY A 770 -9.53 -11.07 21.65
N THR A 771 -9.09 -10.34 22.67
CA THR A 771 -9.72 -10.37 24.00
C THR A 771 -11.05 -9.64 23.98
N THR A 772 -11.90 -9.92 24.97
CA THR A 772 -13.22 -9.32 25.08
C THR A 772 -13.43 -8.57 26.40
N GLY A 773 -14.28 -7.55 26.36
CA GLY A 773 -14.92 -6.92 27.51
C GLY A 773 -16.43 -7.07 27.40
N ALA A 774 -17.15 -7.03 28.52
CA ALA A 774 -18.60 -7.16 28.53
C ALA A 774 -19.24 -6.15 29.49
N ALA A 775 -20.41 -5.65 29.10
CA ALA A 775 -21.28 -4.84 29.95
C ALA A 775 -22.72 -5.37 29.81
N ALA A 776 -23.29 -5.87 30.90
CA ALA A 776 -24.63 -6.45 30.91
C ALA A 776 -25.69 -5.40 31.26
N GLY A 777 -26.92 -5.58 30.76
CA GLY A 777 -28.06 -4.78 31.18
C GLY A 777 -28.01 -3.30 30.77
N VAL A 778 -27.36 -2.98 29.65
CA VAL A 778 -27.16 -1.59 29.19
C VAL A 778 -28.37 -1.10 28.39
N SER A 779 -28.80 0.14 28.61
CA SER A 779 -29.89 0.77 27.86
C SER A 779 -29.53 2.20 27.45
N GLY A 780 -30.03 2.68 26.30
CA GLY A 780 -29.79 4.04 25.83
C GLY A 780 -28.39 4.23 25.25
N ASN A 781 -27.74 5.35 25.58
CA ASN A 781 -26.38 5.62 25.11
C ASN A 781 -25.35 4.88 25.98
N TYR A 782 -24.43 4.16 25.34
CA TYR A 782 -23.32 3.47 26.01
C TYR A 782 -21.99 4.17 25.71
N THR A 783 -21.33 4.67 26.75
CA THR A 783 -19.97 5.20 26.61
C THR A 783 -18.98 4.04 26.65
N VAL A 784 -18.21 3.89 25.58
CA VAL A 784 -17.21 2.84 25.45
C VAL A 784 -16.04 3.15 26.40
N PRO A 785 -15.65 2.21 27.29
CA PRO A 785 -14.54 2.43 28.20
C PRO A 785 -13.22 2.51 27.43
N ALA A 786 -12.43 3.55 27.71
CA ALA A 786 -11.05 3.63 27.24
C ALA A 786 -10.17 2.66 28.05
N ASP A 787 -9.40 1.82 27.35
CA ASP A 787 -8.46 0.89 27.97
C ASP A 787 -7.06 1.14 27.39
N PRO A 788 -6.13 1.76 28.15
CA PRO A 788 -4.80 2.07 27.63
C PRO A 788 -3.95 0.83 27.34
N ALA A 789 -4.28 -0.34 27.91
CA ALA A 789 -3.62 -1.59 27.57
C ALA A 789 -4.17 -2.22 26.28
N ARG A 790 -5.42 -1.89 25.93
CA ARG A 790 -6.13 -2.37 24.74
C ARG A 790 -6.85 -1.22 24.02
N PRO A 791 -6.11 -0.24 23.49
CA PRO A 791 -6.71 0.99 22.99
C PRO A 791 -7.45 0.82 21.65
N VAL A 792 -7.31 -0.32 20.97
CA VAL A 792 -7.92 -0.56 19.66
C VAL A 792 -9.06 -1.56 19.78
N ILE A 793 -10.26 -1.13 19.41
CA ILE A 793 -11.48 -1.93 19.42
C ILE A 793 -11.78 -2.41 18.00
N ALA A 794 -11.79 -3.72 17.80
CA ALA A 794 -12.08 -4.33 16.51
C ALA A 794 -13.58 -4.35 16.21
N ALA A 795 -14.41 -4.72 17.20
CA ALA A 795 -15.85 -4.84 17.03
C ALA A 795 -16.62 -4.63 18.34
N ILE A 796 -17.89 -4.24 18.24
CA ILE A 796 -18.82 -4.18 19.35
C ILE A 796 -20.15 -4.79 18.92
N ALA A 797 -20.70 -5.68 19.74
CA ALA A 797 -21.96 -6.37 19.46
C ALA A 797 -22.89 -6.31 20.66
N GLY A 798 -24.20 -6.33 20.40
CA GLY A 798 -25.22 -6.45 21.43
C GLY A 798 -26.22 -7.56 21.14
N THR A 799 -26.63 -8.25 22.19
CA THR A 799 -27.81 -9.13 22.20
C THR A 799 -28.85 -8.54 23.14
N SER A 800 -30.13 -8.70 22.80
CA SER A 800 -31.21 -8.33 23.72
C SER A 800 -31.10 -9.18 24.99
N ALA A 801 -31.11 -8.50 26.14
CA ALA A 801 -31.04 -9.11 27.47
C ALA A 801 -32.41 -9.64 27.94
#